data_AF-A0AAE0QW86-F1
#
_entry.id   AF-A0AAE0QW86-F1
#
_cell.length_a   1.000
_cell.length_b   1.000
_cell.length_c   1.000
_cell.angle_alpha   90.00
_cell.angle_beta   90.00
_cell.angle_gamma   90.00
#
_symmetry.space_group_name_H-M   'P 1'
#
loop_
_entity.id
_entity.type
_entity.pdbx_description
1 polymer ?
#
loop_
_entity_poly.entity_id
_entity_poly.type
_entity_poly.pdbx_seq_one_letter_code
_entity_poly.pdbx_strand_id
1 'polypeptide(L)'
;MRIVSTNFIPDRSRPGLTTTTIGTVDLQGAGGNWATVGRRSRGGRRVHRQREKRKGKGRELADVMERRKVDILCVQETRWKGSKARSIGAGCKLFYYGVDSKRNGVGVVLKEEFVRNVLEVGCELEEKERFWSELDEVMESIPTGDEEVMGKFGVKERNLEGQMVVDFAKRMDMGVVNTYFQKREEHRVTYKSGGRSTQKKRQKLRQALGGQVVLPDDWETTAEVIRETGRKVLGVSSGRRKEDKETWWWNEEVQDSIQRKRLAKKKWDMDRTEENRQEYKELQRRVKREVSKAKQKAYDELYTRLDTREGEKDLYRLARQRDRDGKDVQQVRVIKDRDGRVLTSEESVQRRWKEYFEELMNEENEREKRVEGVNSVEQKVDKIRKDEVRKALKRMKSGKAVGPDDIPVEVWKCLGEAAVEFLASLFNRVLESERMPEEWRRSVLVPIFKNKGDVQSCSNYRGIKLMSHTMKVWERVVEARLRKVVEICEQQYGFMPRKSTTDAIFALRILMEKYRDGQRELHCVFVDLEKAYDRVPREELWYCMRKSGVAEKYVRVVQDMYERSRTVVRCAVVMDQLSEEVRQESPWTMMFADDIVICSESREQVEENLERWRFALERRGMKVSRSKTEYMCVNEREGSGTVRLQGEEVKKVQEFKYLGSTVQSNGECGKEVKKRVQAGWNGWRKVSGVLCDQKISARIKGKVYRTVVRPAMLYGLETVSLRKRQESELEVAELKMLRFSLGVTRLDRIRNEYIRGTAHVGRLGDKVREARLRWFGHVQRRETSWLKKWQTLSTNFSYNY
;
A
#
# COMPACT_ATOMS: atom_id res chain seq x y z
N MET A 1 24.08 23.99 15.11
CA MET A 1 24.16 23.67 16.55
C MET A 1 25.47 24.25 17.03
N ARG A 2 25.44 25.47 17.60
CA ARG A 2 26.63 26.10 18.14
C ARG A 2 27.15 25.30 19.34
N ILE A 3 28.45 25.01 19.36
CA ILE A 3 29.22 24.76 20.57
C ILE A 3 30.39 25.74 20.50
N VAL A 4 30.19 26.95 21.04
CA VAL A 4 31.24 27.97 21.12
C VAL A 4 31.92 27.80 22.47
N SER A 5 33.21 27.49 22.45
CA SER A 5 34.03 27.53 23.66
C SER A 5 34.25 28.99 24.04
N THR A 6 33.79 29.38 25.23
CA THR A 6 34.17 30.66 25.82
C THR A 6 35.51 30.51 26.52
N ASN A 7 36.48 31.30 26.05
CA ASN A 7 37.84 31.50 26.56
C ASN A 7 38.90 30.45 26.15
N PHE A 8 39.72 30.92 25.20
CA PHE A 8 41.18 30.80 25.11
C PHE A 8 41.92 30.06 26.25
N ILE A 9 42.91 29.26 25.86
CA ILE A 9 43.80 28.47 26.73
C ILE A 9 44.52 29.35 27.77
N PRO A 10 44.47 29.00 29.07
CA PRO A 10 45.51 29.30 30.04
C PRO A 10 46.39 28.07 30.30
N ASP A 11 47.60 28.32 30.80
CA ASP A 11 48.68 27.34 30.98
C ASP A 11 48.41 26.27 32.07
N ARG A 12 49.30 25.28 32.11
CA ARG A 12 49.26 24.00 32.83
C ARG A 12 49.11 24.11 34.36
N SER A 13 48.04 23.52 34.90
CA SER A 13 48.12 22.77 36.18
C SER A 13 47.01 21.70 36.32
N ARG A 14 47.45 20.47 36.63
CA ARG A 14 46.78 19.16 36.88
C ARG A 14 45.55 19.17 37.84
N PRO A 15 44.78 18.05 38.08
CA PRO A 15 44.98 16.64 37.64
C PRO A 15 43.76 15.80 37.17
N GLY A 16 43.98 14.90 36.20
CA GLY A 16 43.29 13.59 36.08
C GLY A 16 41.80 13.56 35.64
N LEU A 17 41.19 12.42 35.28
CA LEU A 17 41.69 11.05 35.07
C LEU A 17 41.03 10.42 33.81
N THR A 18 41.83 10.22 32.76
CA THR A 18 42.11 8.90 32.11
C THR A 18 41.01 7.90 31.70
N THR A 19 41.14 7.46 30.43
CA THR A 19 41.19 6.04 29.93
C THR A 19 39.96 5.14 29.83
N THR A 20 39.60 4.80 28.58
CA THR A 20 39.48 3.45 27.93
C THR A 20 38.62 2.27 28.52
N THR A 21 37.68 1.71 27.71
CA THR A 21 37.27 0.27 27.54
C THR A 21 36.75 -0.58 28.76
N ILE A 22 36.23 -1.84 28.71
CA ILE A 22 35.86 -2.87 27.68
C ILE A 22 34.74 -3.86 28.18
N GLY A 23 34.14 -4.72 27.32
CA GLY A 23 33.58 -6.06 27.74
C GLY A 23 32.14 -6.45 27.29
N THR A 24 31.93 -7.72 26.85
CA THR A 24 30.73 -8.23 26.12
C THR A 24 29.82 -9.23 26.86
N VAL A 25 28.49 -9.19 26.61
CA VAL A 25 27.53 -10.33 26.75
C VAL A 25 26.45 -10.23 25.63
N ASP A 26 25.95 -11.38 25.17
CA ASP A 26 25.12 -11.59 23.97
C ASP A 26 23.58 -11.64 24.25
N LEU A 27 22.73 -11.21 23.31
CA LEU A 27 21.26 -11.42 23.25
C LEU A 27 20.65 -10.91 21.90
N GLN A 28 20.12 -11.82 21.06
CA GLN A 28 19.47 -11.53 19.75
C GLN A 28 17.94 -11.31 19.90
N GLY A 29 17.16 -10.66 19.02
CA GLY A 29 17.35 -9.95 17.73
C GLY A 29 16.01 -9.26 17.36
N ALA A 30 15.82 -8.46 16.31
CA ALA A 30 16.62 -8.16 15.12
C ALA A 30 16.38 -6.70 14.66
N GLY A 31 17.19 -6.09 13.78
CA GLY A 31 18.34 -6.67 13.10
C GLY A 31 19.32 -5.59 12.66
N GLY A 32 20.57 -5.79 13.05
CA GLY A 32 21.78 -5.07 12.71
C GLY A 32 22.91 -5.91 13.28
N ASN A 33 23.84 -6.34 12.44
CA ASN A 33 24.90 -7.23 12.90
C ASN A 33 25.90 -6.42 13.72
N TRP A 34 25.90 -6.60 15.04
CA TRP A 34 26.88 -6.01 15.94
C TRP A 34 27.98 -7.02 16.23
N ALA A 35 29.20 -6.70 15.87
CA ALA A 35 30.39 -7.44 16.29
C ALA A 35 31.36 -6.46 16.97
N THR A 36 32.02 -6.93 18.03
CA THR A 36 33.02 -6.21 18.81
C THR A 36 34.35 -6.96 18.71
N VAL A 37 35.48 -6.26 18.89
CA VAL A 37 36.82 -6.84 18.95
C VAL A 37 37.59 -6.21 20.11
N GLY A 38 38.22 -7.03 20.98
CA GLY A 38 39.01 -6.57 22.14
C GLY A 38 39.26 -7.67 23.21
N ARG A 39 40.47 -7.73 23.80
CA ARG A 39 41.03 -8.89 24.56
C ARG A 39 40.60 -9.04 26.05
N ARG A 40 40.94 -10.20 26.64
CA ARG A 40 40.64 -10.69 28.01
C ARG A 40 41.51 -10.08 29.14
N SER A 41 40.96 -10.01 30.36
CA SER A 41 41.65 -10.42 31.61
C SER A 41 40.63 -10.83 32.72
N ARG A 42 41.11 -11.38 33.85
CA ARG A 42 40.36 -12.15 34.88
C ARG A 42 39.79 -11.32 36.06
N GLY A 43 38.80 -11.89 36.75
CA GLY A 43 38.39 -11.51 38.12
C GLY A 43 36.87 -11.45 38.28
N GLY A 44 36.29 -11.98 39.38
CA GLY A 44 34.84 -11.95 39.55
C GLY A 44 34.35 -12.08 41.00
N ARG A 45 33.07 -11.76 41.22
CA ARG A 45 32.20 -12.25 42.33
C ARG A 45 30.74 -11.84 42.08
N ARG A 46 29.79 -12.59 42.64
CA ARG A 46 28.33 -12.33 42.59
C ARG A 46 27.94 -11.26 43.63
N VAL A 47 27.06 -10.31 43.29
CA VAL A 47 26.16 -9.62 44.25
C VAL A 47 24.78 -9.37 43.62
N HIS A 48 23.80 -9.11 44.49
CA HIS A 48 22.34 -9.14 44.35
C HIS A 48 21.66 -8.19 43.34
N ARG A 49 20.36 -8.45 43.14
CA ARG A 49 19.44 -7.78 42.20
C ARG A 49 18.47 -6.88 42.95
N GLN A 50 18.35 -5.60 42.58
CA GLN A 50 17.25 -4.73 43.01
C GLN A 50 16.52 -4.12 41.79
N ARG A 51 15.22 -3.81 41.98
CA ARG A 51 14.29 -3.36 40.92
C ARG A 51 14.45 -1.86 40.64
N GLU A 52 14.30 -1.43 39.38
CA GLU A 52 13.57 -0.17 39.10
C GLU A 52 13.03 0.02 37.67
N LYS A 53 12.31 1.12 37.44
CA LYS A 53 11.30 1.34 36.36
C LYS A 53 11.86 1.88 35.04
N ARG A 54 11.26 1.43 33.92
CA ARG A 54 11.26 1.96 32.53
C ARG A 54 12.14 3.20 32.21
N LYS A 55 13.40 3.00 31.76
CA LYS A 55 14.24 4.02 31.07
C LYS A 55 15.15 3.47 29.92
N GLY A 56 14.76 2.38 29.24
CA GLY A 56 15.63 1.59 28.34
C GLY A 56 16.63 2.35 27.43
N LYS A 57 16.17 2.88 26.29
CA LYS A 57 17.08 3.30 25.19
C LYS A 57 17.99 4.50 25.46
N GLY A 58 17.59 5.42 26.35
CA GLY A 58 18.46 6.54 26.72
C GLY A 58 19.62 6.05 27.58
N ARG A 59 19.32 5.21 28.57
CA ARG A 59 20.32 4.65 29.47
C ARG A 59 21.25 3.69 28.71
N GLU A 60 20.73 2.91 27.76
CA GLU A 60 21.55 2.12 26.83
C GLU A 60 22.57 2.96 26.03
N LEU A 61 22.24 4.20 25.61
CA LEU A 61 23.22 5.08 24.95
C LEU A 61 24.29 5.59 25.91
N ALA A 62 23.87 6.02 27.11
CA ALA A 62 24.78 6.52 28.14
C ALA A 62 25.74 5.43 28.62
N ASP A 63 25.22 4.25 28.95
CA ASP A 63 25.99 3.06 29.34
C ASP A 63 26.95 2.63 28.20
N VAL A 64 26.63 2.90 26.92
CA VAL A 64 27.54 2.65 25.78
C VAL A 64 28.64 3.70 25.68
N MET A 65 28.34 4.98 25.90
CA MET A 65 29.35 6.04 25.98
C MET A 65 30.30 5.81 27.15
N GLU A 66 29.78 5.44 28.32
CA GLU A 66 30.58 5.12 29.51
C GLU A 66 31.44 3.85 29.32
N ARG A 67 30.89 2.78 28.72
CA ARG A 67 31.65 1.54 28.43
C ARG A 67 32.70 1.67 27.33
N ARG A 68 32.52 2.59 26.39
CA ARG A 68 33.46 2.82 25.27
C ARG A 68 34.35 4.04 25.48
N LYS A 69 34.03 4.87 26.47
CA LYS A 69 34.67 6.16 26.81
C LYS A 69 34.76 7.05 25.58
N VAL A 70 33.56 7.29 25.06
CA VAL A 70 33.25 8.20 23.96
C VAL A 70 32.59 9.41 24.60
N ASP A 71 33.23 10.58 24.53
CA ASP A 71 32.76 11.76 25.26
C ASP A 71 31.68 12.55 24.51
N ILE A 72 31.64 12.41 23.17
CA ILE A 72 30.67 13.04 22.25
C ILE A 72 30.12 11.98 21.30
N LEU A 73 28.79 11.88 21.18
CA LEU A 73 28.12 10.91 20.30
C LEU A 73 26.97 11.56 19.51
N CYS A 74 27.14 11.68 18.20
CA CYS A 74 26.12 12.19 17.28
C CYS A 74 25.11 11.09 16.90
N VAL A 75 23.82 11.42 16.98
CA VAL A 75 22.69 10.50 16.80
C VAL A 75 21.71 11.08 15.78
N GLN A 76 21.50 10.37 14.68
CA GLN A 76 20.47 10.71 13.69
C GLN A 76 19.16 9.95 13.95
N GLU A 77 18.07 10.41 13.33
CA GLU A 77 16.71 9.85 13.48
C GLU A 77 16.15 9.82 14.91
N THR A 78 16.54 10.80 15.73
CA THR A 78 15.94 10.99 17.05
C THR A 78 14.44 11.30 16.85
N ARG A 79 13.57 10.55 17.53
CA ARG A 79 12.09 10.67 17.40
C ARG A 79 11.49 11.72 18.35
N TRP A 80 12.32 12.65 18.80
CA TRP A 80 11.97 13.69 19.76
C TRP A 80 11.63 14.99 19.03
N LYS A 81 10.81 15.83 19.66
CA LYS A 81 10.30 17.08 19.09
C LYS A 81 10.74 18.28 19.94
N GLY A 82 10.95 19.42 19.28
CA GLY A 82 11.51 20.64 19.85
C GLY A 82 13.02 20.54 20.10
N SER A 83 13.58 21.65 20.61
CA SER A 83 14.97 21.76 21.09
C SER A 83 14.98 21.54 22.59
N LYS A 84 15.48 20.40 23.09
CA LYS A 84 15.61 20.18 24.56
C LYS A 84 16.85 19.35 24.90
N ALA A 85 17.37 19.57 26.10
CA ALA A 85 18.37 18.75 26.73
C ALA A 85 17.71 17.76 27.72
N ARG A 86 18.20 16.52 27.79
CA ARG A 86 17.69 15.49 28.71
C ARG A 86 18.82 14.62 29.24
N SER A 87 18.94 14.51 30.56
CA SER A 87 19.81 13.50 31.18
C SER A 87 19.23 12.10 30.90
N ILE A 88 20.09 11.21 30.39
CA ILE A 88 19.70 9.87 29.93
C ILE A 88 20.23 8.74 30.84
N GLY A 89 21.16 9.05 31.74
CA GLY A 89 21.81 8.11 32.67
C GLY A 89 23.33 8.27 32.64
N ALA A 90 24.04 7.51 33.49
CA ALA A 90 25.50 7.32 33.46
C ALA A 90 26.34 8.57 33.11
N GLY A 91 26.09 9.68 33.83
CA GLY A 91 26.82 10.93 33.61
C GLY A 91 26.75 11.47 32.17
N CYS A 92 25.64 11.28 31.45
CA CYS A 92 25.47 11.71 30.06
C CYS A 92 24.14 12.43 29.81
N LYS A 93 24.18 13.48 28.98
CA LYS A 93 23.04 14.33 28.62
C LYS A 93 22.89 14.38 27.10
N LEU A 94 21.71 14.00 26.61
CA LEU A 94 21.32 14.12 25.21
C LEU A 94 20.78 15.53 24.97
N PHE A 95 21.42 16.30 24.10
CA PHE A 95 20.86 17.49 23.49
C PHE A 95 20.26 17.09 22.16
N TYR A 96 18.99 17.41 21.90
CA TYR A 96 18.34 17.06 20.64
C TYR A 96 17.58 18.26 20.05
N TYR A 97 17.54 18.28 18.72
CA TYR A 97 16.77 19.22 17.92
C TYR A 97 15.91 18.43 16.93
N GLY A 98 14.58 18.61 17.01
CA GLY A 98 13.63 17.96 16.13
C GLY A 98 12.48 18.87 15.73
N VAL A 99 12.38 19.19 14.44
CA VAL A 99 11.27 19.97 13.87
C VAL A 99 9.94 19.22 14.09
N ASP A 100 8.92 19.91 14.60
CA ASP A 100 7.67 19.31 15.11
C ASP A 100 6.89 18.41 14.13
N SER A 101 7.19 18.44 12.84
CA SER A 101 6.46 17.73 11.79
C SER A 101 7.13 16.43 11.29
N LYS A 102 8.39 16.12 11.64
CA LYS A 102 9.12 14.94 11.11
C LYS A 102 9.78 14.08 12.21
N ARG A 103 9.92 12.77 11.96
CA ARG A 103 10.53 11.80 12.90
C ARG A 103 12.06 11.65 12.76
N ASN A 104 12.71 12.66 12.19
CA ASN A 104 14.12 12.66 11.83
C ASN A 104 14.84 13.85 12.49
N GLY A 105 14.73 13.97 13.82
CA GLY A 105 15.56 14.93 14.56
C GLY A 105 17.01 14.44 14.63
N VAL A 106 17.92 15.36 14.92
CA VAL A 106 19.32 15.06 15.25
C VAL A 106 19.57 15.34 16.72
N GLY A 107 20.53 14.67 17.32
CA GLY A 107 20.94 14.96 18.68
C GLY A 107 22.39 14.58 18.92
N VAL A 108 23.01 15.27 19.86
CA VAL A 108 24.37 15.01 20.33
C VAL A 108 24.25 14.63 21.80
N VAL A 109 24.75 13.46 22.14
CA VAL A 109 24.94 13.07 23.54
C VAL A 109 26.33 13.51 23.96
N LEU A 110 26.41 14.18 25.10
CA LEU A 110 27.64 14.64 25.73
C LEU A 110 27.75 14.05 27.13
N LYS A 111 28.97 13.72 27.54
CA LYS A 111 29.31 13.35 28.92
C LYS A 111 29.24 14.60 29.83
N GLU A 112 28.86 14.42 31.09
CA GLU A 112 28.33 15.48 31.96
C GLU A 112 29.37 16.52 32.40
N GLU A 113 30.66 16.22 32.25
CA GLU A 113 31.74 17.19 32.39
C GLU A 113 31.75 18.24 31.25
N PHE A 114 31.38 17.85 30.02
CA PHE A 114 31.28 18.76 28.86
C PHE A 114 29.93 19.49 28.78
N VAL A 115 28.92 19.03 29.54
CA VAL A 115 27.57 19.63 29.56
C VAL A 115 27.55 21.09 30.02
N ARG A 116 28.50 21.47 30.89
CA ARG A 116 28.60 22.84 31.42
C ARG A 116 29.05 23.87 30.36
N ASN A 117 29.65 23.39 29.27
CA ASN A 117 30.17 24.23 28.19
C ASN A 117 29.15 24.43 27.05
N VAL A 118 27.89 24.00 27.24
CA VAL A 118 26.81 24.13 26.25
C VAL A 118 25.92 25.32 26.61
N LEU A 119 26.22 26.48 26.02
CA LEU A 119 25.50 27.73 26.28
C LEU A 119 24.07 27.74 25.71
N GLU A 120 23.85 27.21 24.49
CA GLU A 120 22.53 27.20 23.86
C GLU A 120 22.34 26.01 22.87
N VAL A 121 21.09 25.66 22.55
CA VAL A 121 20.73 24.64 21.54
C VAL A 121 19.92 25.28 20.40
N GLY A 122 20.61 26.09 19.59
CA GLY A 122 20.08 26.77 18.41
C GLY A 122 20.77 26.37 17.10
N CYS A 123 20.15 26.74 15.98
CA CYS A 123 20.76 26.74 14.65
C CYS A 123 19.94 27.65 13.73
N GLU A 124 20.43 28.86 13.48
CA GLU A 124 19.87 29.71 12.44
C GLU A 124 20.36 29.23 11.06
N LEU A 125 19.69 29.68 10.00
CA LEU A 125 19.95 29.18 8.63
C LEU A 125 21.24 29.75 8.04
N GLU A 126 21.51 31.04 8.25
CA GLU A 126 22.69 31.74 7.72
C GLU A 126 24.00 31.21 8.36
N GLU A 127 23.99 30.94 9.66
CA GLU A 127 25.15 30.34 10.34
C GLU A 127 25.50 28.94 9.85
N LYS A 128 24.49 28.18 9.42
CA LYS A 128 24.70 26.87 8.84
C LYS A 128 25.42 26.99 7.51
N GLU A 129 25.06 27.95 6.67
CA GLU A 129 25.70 28.17 5.37
C GLU A 129 27.15 28.66 5.54
N ARG A 130 27.39 29.59 6.47
CA ARG A 130 28.73 30.03 6.85
C ARG A 130 29.65 28.88 7.30
N PHE A 131 29.15 27.96 8.13
CA PHE A 131 29.90 26.77 8.54
C PHE A 131 30.28 25.86 7.36
N TRP A 132 29.46 25.77 6.31
CA TRP A 132 29.83 24.98 5.12
C TRP A 132 30.88 25.69 4.26
N SER A 133 30.79 27.02 4.07
CA SER A 133 31.87 27.77 3.37
C SER A 133 33.21 27.69 4.09
N GLU A 134 33.23 27.86 5.41
CA GLU A 134 34.47 27.73 6.22
C GLU A 134 35.01 26.27 6.18
N LEU A 135 34.15 25.27 6.03
CA LEU A 135 34.56 23.86 5.88
C LEU A 135 35.17 23.58 4.49
N ASP A 136 34.59 24.14 3.43
CA ASP A 136 35.01 23.98 2.03
C ASP A 136 36.39 24.63 1.81
N GLU A 137 36.62 25.84 2.32
CA GLU A 137 37.92 26.52 2.28
C GLU A 137 39.02 25.71 2.98
N VAL A 138 38.69 25.08 4.11
CA VAL A 138 39.59 24.14 4.78
C VAL A 138 39.77 22.85 3.96
N MET A 139 38.78 22.39 3.17
CA MET A 139 38.91 21.17 2.33
C MET A 139 39.98 21.28 1.24
N GLU A 140 40.26 22.47 0.71
CA GLU A 140 41.20 22.66 -0.40
C GLU A 140 42.68 22.46 -0.03
N SER A 141 43.03 22.35 1.26
CA SER A 141 44.41 22.47 1.74
C SER A 141 45.11 21.19 2.22
N ILE A 142 44.60 19.96 1.98
CA ILE A 142 45.14 18.71 2.59
C ILE A 142 45.45 17.60 1.55
N PRO A 143 46.60 16.88 1.63
CA PRO A 143 46.98 15.80 0.70
C PRO A 143 46.11 14.52 0.79
N THR A 144 46.14 13.73 -0.29
CA THR A 144 45.18 12.65 -0.55
C THR A 144 45.68 11.21 -0.34
N GLY A 145 44.89 10.40 0.38
CA GLY A 145 44.92 8.94 0.37
C GLY A 145 43.58 8.35 0.86
N ASP A 146 43.09 7.25 0.27
CA ASP A 146 41.75 6.67 0.56
C ASP A 146 41.78 5.38 1.41
N GLU A 147 42.93 4.72 1.51
CA GLU A 147 43.00 3.30 1.93
C GLU A 147 42.92 3.06 3.45
N GLU A 148 43.14 4.09 4.27
CA GLU A 148 43.02 3.97 5.74
C GLU A 148 41.57 3.96 6.22
N VAL A 149 40.65 4.59 5.48
CA VAL A 149 39.24 4.81 5.86
C VAL A 149 38.25 3.89 5.13
N MET A 150 38.67 3.32 4.01
CA MET A 150 37.87 2.43 3.17
C MET A 150 38.56 1.07 3.06
N GLY A 151 37.84 0.00 3.40
CA GLY A 151 38.39 -1.35 3.34
C GLY A 151 38.41 -1.95 1.93
N LYS A 152 39.16 -3.04 1.77
CA LYS A 152 39.41 -3.75 0.49
C LYS A 152 38.19 -4.26 -0.30
N PHE A 153 36.97 -4.09 0.21
CA PHE A 153 35.72 -4.41 -0.50
C PHE A 153 34.83 -3.17 -0.73
N GLY A 154 35.38 -1.97 -0.55
CA GLY A 154 34.78 -0.70 -0.96
C GLY A 154 34.56 -0.62 -2.48
N VAL A 155 33.66 0.25 -2.90
CA VAL A 155 33.40 0.49 -4.32
C VAL A 155 34.46 1.46 -4.85
N LYS A 156 35.20 1.08 -5.90
CA LYS A 156 36.28 1.90 -6.46
C LYS A 156 35.75 3.20 -7.09
N GLU A 157 34.59 3.16 -7.73
CA GLU A 157 33.89 4.34 -8.27
C GLU A 157 32.89 4.89 -7.23
N ARG A 158 32.92 6.21 -7.03
CA ARG A 158 32.08 6.96 -6.07
C ARG A 158 31.53 8.21 -6.76
N ASN A 159 30.30 8.60 -6.42
CA ASN A 159 29.75 9.92 -6.75
C ASN A 159 30.23 10.98 -5.73
N LEU A 160 30.03 12.26 -6.05
CA LEU A 160 30.51 13.41 -5.25
C LEU A 160 30.14 13.27 -3.76
N GLU A 161 28.87 12.99 -3.45
CA GLU A 161 28.39 12.84 -2.08
C GLU A 161 28.94 11.58 -1.38
N GLY A 162 29.30 10.55 -2.16
CA GLY A 162 29.97 9.36 -1.67
C GLY A 162 31.46 9.59 -1.37
N GLN A 163 32.08 10.55 -2.06
CA GLN A 163 33.45 10.99 -1.81
C GLN A 163 33.50 11.88 -0.55
N MET A 164 32.60 12.88 -0.44
CA MET A 164 32.46 13.73 0.76
C MET A 164 32.30 12.92 2.06
N VAL A 165 31.57 11.80 2.05
CA VAL A 165 31.41 10.93 3.22
C VAL A 165 32.71 10.23 3.61
N VAL A 166 33.59 9.91 2.64
CA VAL A 166 34.88 9.30 2.89
C VAL A 166 35.90 10.33 3.37
N ASP A 167 35.91 11.53 2.81
CA ASP A 167 36.83 12.59 3.23
C ASP A 167 36.46 13.21 4.59
N PHE A 168 35.17 13.31 4.89
CA PHE A 168 34.68 13.56 6.26
C PHE A 168 35.14 12.46 7.23
N ALA A 169 35.08 11.20 6.82
CA ALA A 169 35.48 10.08 7.66
C ALA A 169 37.01 10.07 7.92
N LYS A 170 37.85 10.47 6.96
CA LYS A 170 39.29 10.71 7.18
C LYS A 170 39.55 11.80 8.21
N ARG A 171 38.94 12.97 8.06
CA ARG A 171 39.15 14.11 8.95
C ARG A 171 38.81 13.84 10.40
N MET A 172 37.88 12.93 10.65
CA MET A 172 37.39 12.59 11.99
C MET A 172 38.03 11.30 12.55
N ASP A 173 39.05 10.74 11.88
CA ASP A 173 39.67 9.43 12.18
C ASP A 173 38.64 8.29 12.32
N MET A 174 37.74 8.19 11.33
CA MET A 174 36.62 7.25 11.29
C MET A 174 36.73 6.30 10.09
N GLY A 175 36.65 4.99 10.32
CA GLY A 175 36.55 4.01 9.23
C GLY A 175 35.12 3.79 8.72
N VAL A 176 34.93 3.72 7.39
CA VAL A 176 33.63 3.38 6.75
C VAL A 176 33.42 1.86 6.77
N VAL A 177 33.15 1.33 7.96
CA VAL A 177 33.14 -0.10 8.34
C VAL A 177 32.49 -1.05 7.32
N ASN A 178 31.42 -0.63 6.63
CA ASN A 178 30.72 -1.43 5.61
C ASN A 178 31.56 -1.82 4.37
N THR A 179 32.75 -1.24 4.19
CA THR A 179 33.66 -1.49 3.06
C THR A 179 34.78 -2.47 3.36
N TYR A 180 35.00 -2.79 4.64
CA TYR A 180 35.99 -3.78 5.09
C TYR A 180 35.49 -5.23 5.03
N PHE A 181 34.20 -5.44 4.74
CA PHE A 181 33.58 -6.77 4.74
C PHE A 181 32.94 -7.12 3.39
N GLN A 182 33.25 -8.33 2.91
CA GLN A 182 32.65 -8.88 1.69
C GLN A 182 31.15 -9.13 1.91
N LYS A 183 30.29 -8.32 1.28
CA LYS A 183 28.82 -8.53 1.32
C LYS A 183 28.45 -9.90 0.75
N ARG A 184 27.88 -10.78 1.60
CA ARG A 184 27.34 -12.09 1.23
C ARG A 184 26.41 -11.99 0.01
N GLU A 185 26.49 -12.96 -0.91
CA GLU A 185 25.67 -12.98 -2.14
C GLU A 185 24.17 -12.83 -1.86
N GLU A 186 23.67 -13.43 -0.78
CA GLU A 186 22.26 -13.38 -0.37
C GLU A 186 21.74 -11.96 -0.12
N HIS A 187 22.57 -11.03 0.38
CA HIS A 187 22.19 -9.63 0.61
C HIS A 187 22.38 -8.74 -0.63
N ARG A 188 22.99 -9.28 -1.69
CA ARG A 188 22.89 -8.72 -3.04
C ARG A 188 21.53 -9.19 -3.65
N VAL A 189 21.18 -10.46 -3.40
CA VAL A 189 19.92 -11.19 -3.72
C VAL A 189 18.56 -10.49 -3.50
N THR A 190 18.05 -9.66 -4.42
CA THR A 190 16.70 -9.02 -4.27
C THR A 190 15.45 -9.92 -4.47
N TYR A 191 15.60 -11.17 -4.94
CA TYR A 191 14.55 -12.22 -4.99
C TYR A 191 15.14 -13.54 -5.51
N LYS A 192 14.69 -14.69 -4.97
CA LYS A 192 15.02 -16.05 -5.46
C LYS A 192 13.76 -16.89 -5.70
N SER A 193 13.76 -17.71 -6.76
CA SER A 193 12.76 -18.76 -7.00
C SER A 193 13.35 -19.86 -7.91
N GLY A 194 13.24 -21.13 -7.51
CA GLY A 194 13.69 -22.29 -8.32
C GLY A 194 15.11 -22.15 -8.87
N GLY A 195 16.10 -21.96 -8.00
CA GLY A 195 17.51 -21.72 -8.36
C GLY A 195 17.83 -20.34 -8.97
N ARG A 196 16.84 -19.59 -9.47
CA ARG A 196 17.04 -18.33 -10.21
C ARG A 196 17.07 -17.12 -9.27
N SER A 197 18.01 -16.20 -9.50
CA SER A 197 18.23 -14.99 -8.68
C SER A 197 17.96 -13.70 -9.47
N THR A 198 17.03 -12.86 -8.99
CA THR A 198 16.55 -11.67 -9.73
C THR A 198 17.56 -10.55 -9.78
N GLN A 199 18.44 -10.35 -8.79
CA GLN A 199 19.45 -9.30 -8.90
C GLN A 199 20.46 -9.62 -10.01
N LYS A 200 20.91 -10.88 -10.14
CA LYS A 200 21.74 -11.33 -11.26
C LYS A 200 21.03 -11.08 -12.61
N LYS A 201 19.71 -11.31 -12.71
CA LYS A 201 18.92 -10.98 -13.92
C LYS A 201 18.77 -9.47 -14.17
N ARG A 202 18.53 -8.65 -13.14
CA ARG A 202 18.43 -7.18 -13.27
C ARG A 202 19.75 -6.52 -13.61
N GLN A 203 20.85 -7.01 -13.04
CA GLN A 203 22.19 -6.55 -13.38
C GLN A 203 22.55 -6.95 -14.81
N LYS A 204 22.28 -8.19 -15.23
CA LYS A 204 22.44 -8.59 -16.64
C LYS A 204 21.57 -7.77 -17.60
N LEU A 205 20.32 -7.46 -17.23
CA LEU A 205 19.45 -6.60 -18.05
C LEU A 205 19.99 -5.16 -18.12
N ARG A 206 20.47 -4.61 -17.00
CA ARG A 206 21.12 -3.29 -16.95
C ARG A 206 22.47 -3.27 -17.69
N GLN A 207 23.20 -4.37 -17.76
CA GLN A 207 24.44 -4.47 -18.55
C GLN A 207 24.14 -4.62 -20.04
N ALA A 208 23.15 -5.43 -20.41
CA ALA A 208 22.77 -5.63 -21.81
C ALA A 208 22.07 -4.40 -22.42
N LEU A 209 21.25 -3.68 -21.65
CA LEU A 209 20.66 -2.40 -22.08
C LEU A 209 21.58 -1.20 -21.83
N GLY A 210 22.47 -1.26 -20.83
CA GLY A 210 23.37 -0.17 -20.44
C GLY A 210 24.78 -0.27 -21.03
N GLY A 211 25.01 -1.18 -21.98
CA GLY A 211 26.07 -1.04 -22.98
C GLY A 211 25.69 -0.03 -24.07
N GLN A 212 24.40 0.27 -24.22
CA GLN A 212 23.92 1.42 -24.97
C GLN A 212 23.74 2.60 -23.99
N VAL A 213 24.64 3.58 -24.06
CA VAL A 213 24.62 4.77 -23.20
C VAL A 213 23.41 5.67 -23.51
N VAL A 214 22.87 5.57 -24.71
CA VAL A 214 21.70 6.30 -25.21
C VAL A 214 20.68 5.29 -25.71
N LEU A 215 19.43 5.37 -25.22
CA LEU A 215 18.31 4.66 -25.83
C LEU A 215 17.93 5.37 -27.14
N PRO A 216 17.52 4.66 -28.20
CA PRO A 216 17.03 5.27 -29.43
C PRO A 216 16.01 6.37 -29.15
N ASP A 217 16.06 7.47 -29.91
CA ASP A 217 15.18 8.60 -29.61
C ASP A 217 13.70 8.27 -29.88
N ASP A 218 13.33 7.29 -30.69
CA ASP A 218 11.92 6.95 -30.94
C ASP A 218 11.36 5.83 -30.02
N TRP A 219 10.02 5.69 -29.99
CA TRP A 219 9.35 4.67 -29.19
C TRP A 219 9.53 3.26 -29.74
N GLU A 220 9.46 3.08 -31.05
CA GLU A 220 9.31 1.77 -31.69
C GLU A 220 10.62 0.98 -31.61
N THR A 221 11.73 1.61 -32.01
CA THR A 221 13.09 1.08 -31.88
C THR A 221 13.43 0.81 -30.40
N THR A 222 13.11 1.75 -29.49
CA THR A 222 13.37 1.54 -28.04
C THR A 222 12.54 0.38 -27.48
N ALA A 223 11.26 0.27 -27.86
CA ALA A 223 10.39 -0.82 -27.43
C ALA A 223 10.86 -2.17 -27.99
N GLU A 224 11.31 -2.21 -29.23
CA GLU A 224 11.93 -3.39 -29.85
C GLU A 224 13.23 -3.80 -29.16
N VAL A 225 14.19 -2.90 -28.99
CA VAL A 225 15.45 -3.15 -28.27
C VAL A 225 15.19 -3.67 -26.85
N ILE A 226 14.21 -3.10 -26.13
CA ILE A 226 13.81 -3.57 -24.81
C ILE A 226 13.21 -4.99 -24.88
N ARG A 227 12.33 -5.28 -25.85
CA ARG A 227 11.71 -6.60 -26.02
C ARG A 227 12.73 -7.66 -26.41
N GLU A 228 13.56 -7.39 -27.42
CA GLU A 228 14.70 -8.18 -27.86
C GLU A 228 15.63 -8.54 -26.70
N THR A 229 16.15 -7.53 -26.02
CA THR A 229 17.10 -7.71 -24.91
C THR A 229 16.43 -8.39 -23.72
N GLY A 230 15.16 -8.07 -23.44
CA GLY A 230 14.34 -8.77 -22.45
C GLY A 230 14.19 -10.25 -22.76
N ARG A 231 13.87 -10.61 -24.01
CA ARG A 231 13.77 -12.00 -24.48
C ARG A 231 15.12 -12.72 -24.36
N LYS A 232 16.20 -12.12 -24.87
CA LYS A 232 17.57 -12.66 -24.85
C LYS A 232 18.11 -12.87 -23.42
N VAL A 233 17.89 -11.92 -22.49
CA VAL A 233 18.47 -11.93 -21.13
C VAL A 233 17.58 -12.60 -20.08
N LEU A 234 16.25 -12.44 -20.17
CA LEU A 234 15.31 -12.92 -19.16
C LEU A 234 14.62 -14.22 -19.56
N GLY A 235 14.48 -14.46 -20.86
CA GLY A 235 13.66 -15.52 -21.46
C GLY A 235 12.18 -15.16 -21.59
N VAL A 236 11.48 -15.72 -22.57
CA VAL A 236 10.01 -15.63 -22.69
C VAL A 236 9.36 -16.57 -21.67
N SER A 237 8.36 -16.08 -20.93
CA SER A 237 7.55 -16.91 -20.04
C SER A 237 6.32 -17.41 -20.80
N SER A 238 6.21 -18.72 -21.04
CA SER A 238 5.06 -19.37 -21.70
C SER A 238 3.80 -19.44 -20.80
N GLY A 239 3.53 -18.39 -20.01
CA GLY A 239 2.65 -18.44 -18.85
C GLY A 239 3.14 -19.42 -17.76
N ARG A 240 2.30 -19.68 -16.76
CA ARG A 240 2.51 -20.80 -15.83
C ARG A 240 2.03 -22.09 -16.50
N ARG A 241 2.91 -23.10 -16.61
CA ARG A 241 2.50 -24.45 -17.03
C ARG A 241 1.48 -24.99 -16.04
N LYS A 242 0.69 -25.99 -16.44
CA LYS A 242 -0.30 -26.63 -15.55
C LYS A 242 0.40 -27.24 -14.32
N GLU A 243 1.62 -27.73 -14.52
CA GLU A 243 2.52 -28.24 -13.48
C GLU A 243 2.97 -27.13 -12.49
N ASP A 244 3.28 -25.91 -12.97
CA ASP A 244 3.61 -24.75 -12.12
C ASP A 244 2.41 -24.25 -11.27
N LYS A 245 1.18 -24.68 -11.57
CA LYS A 245 -0.02 -24.23 -10.83
C LYS A 245 -0.18 -24.93 -9.49
N GLU A 246 0.27 -26.19 -9.36
CA GLU A 246 -0.09 -27.04 -8.21
C GLU A 246 0.93 -27.01 -7.06
N THR A 247 2.21 -26.75 -7.35
CA THR A 247 3.28 -27.23 -6.46
C THR A 247 4.43 -26.22 -6.29
N TRP A 248 4.23 -25.24 -5.40
CA TRP A 248 5.28 -24.31 -4.92
C TRP A 248 6.44 -24.99 -4.16
N TRP A 249 6.37 -26.31 -4.00
CA TRP A 249 7.34 -27.23 -3.40
C TRP A 249 7.96 -28.21 -4.43
N TRP A 250 7.65 -28.06 -5.72
CA TRP A 250 8.18 -28.92 -6.78
C TRP A 250 9.67 -28.69 -7.02
N ASN A 251 10.40 -29.77 -7.27
CA ASN A 251 11.80 -29.75 -7.63
C ASN A 251 12.13 -30.91 -8.61
N GLU A 252 13.34 -30.88 -9.16
CA GLU A 252 13.81 -31.86 -10.15
C GLU A 252 13.86 -33.29 -9.57
N GLU A 253 14.22 -33.43 -8.28
CA GLU A 253 14.24 -34.71 -7.54
C GLU A 253 12.85 -35.40 -7.50
N VAL A 254 11.79 -34.62 -7.22
CA VAL A 254 10.40 -35.10 -7.23
C VAL A 254 9.95 -35.43 -8.64
N GLN A 255 10.33 -34.62 -9.64
CA GLN A 255 9.97 -34.84 -11.04
C GLN A 255 10.55 -36.15 -11.57
N ASP A 256 11.86 -36.36 -11.39
CA ASP A 256 12.56 -37.59 -11.77
C ASP A 256 11.98 -38.81 -11.02
N SER A 257 11.78 -38.71 -9.70
CA SER A 257 11.14 -39.77 -8.93
C SER A 257 9.74 -40.15 -9.47
N ILE A 258 8.94 -39.17 -9.89
CA ILE A 258 7.62 -39.39 -10.50
C ILE A 258 7.73 -39.99 -11.91
N GLN A 259 8.72 -39.58 -12.71
CA GLN A 259 8.99 -40.16 -14.03
C GLN A 259 9.38 -41.64 -13.91
N ARG A 260 10.33 -41.99 -13.04
CA ARG A 260 10.72 -43.39 -12.75
C ARG A 260 9.51 -44.24 -12.32
N LYS A 261 8.67 -43.72 -11.43
CA LYS A 261 7.41 -44.40 -11.02
C LYS A 261 6.41 -44.55 -12.19
N ARG A 262 6.34 -43.59 -13.13
CA ARG A 262 5.49 -43.71 -14.33
C ARG A 262 6.03 -44.78 -15.29
N LEU A 263 7.35 -44.88 -15.46
CA LEU A 263 8.00 -45.92 -16.28
C LEU A 263 7.77 -47.32 -15.69
N ALA A 264 8.03 -47.51 -14.39
CA ALA A 264 7.75 -48.77 -13.70
C ALA A 264 6.26 -49.14 -13.72
N LYS A 265 5.35 -48.15 -13.67
CA LYS A 265 3.92 -48.42 -13.88
C LYS A 265 3.64 -48.93 -15.30
N LYS A 266 4.19 -48.32 -16.35
CA LYS A 266 4.02 -48.80 -17.74
C LYS A 266 4.53 -50.24 -17.90
N LYS A 267 5.71 -50.55 -17.34
CA LYS A 267 6.31 -51.88 -17.32
C LYS A 267 5.39 -52.91 -16.64
N TRP A 268 4.80 -52.57 -15.49
CA TRP A 268 3.79 -53.41 -14.83
C TRP A 268 2.47 -53.52 -15.60
N ASP A 269 1.99 -52.43 -16.22
CA ASP A 269 0.76 -52.43 -17.01
C ASP A 269 0.89 -53.31 -18.28
N MET A 270 2.11 -53.48 -18.82
CA MET A 270 2.45 -54.40 -19.92
C MET A 270 2.62 -55.85 -19.44
N ASP A 271 3.64 -56.14 -18.64
CA ASP A 271 4.07 -57.53 -18.38
C ASP A 271 3.30 -58.21 -17.23
N ARG A 272 2.60 -57.41 -16.41
CA ARG A 272 1.81 -57.79 -15.22
C ARG A 272 2.48 -58.68 -14.15
N THR A 273 3.79 -58.93 -14.23
CA THR A 273 4.55 -59.72 -13.25
C THR A 273 4.52 -59.14 -11.83
N GLU A 274 4.62 -59.98 -10.80
CA GLU A 274 4.65 -59.52 -9.39
C GLU A 274 5.94 -58.74 -9.07
N GLU A 275 7.04 -59.04 -9.74
CA GLU A 275 8.30 -58.27 -9.63
C GLU A 275 8.11 -56.82 -10.09
N ASN A 276 7.53 -56.61 -11.28
CA ASN A 276 7.21 -55.27 -11.79
C ASN A 276 6.18 -54.56 -10.89
N ARG A 277 5.22 -55.30 -10.32
CA ARG A 277 4.25 -54.78 -9.34
C ARG A 277 4.94 -54.31 -8.06
N GLN A 278 5.92 -55.06 -7.58
CA GLN A 278 6.70 -54.74 -6.38
C GLN A 278 7.63 -53.53 -6.64
N GLU A 279 8.34 -53.51 -7.77
CA GLU A 279 9.14 -52.36 -8.24
C GLU A 279 8.29 -51.07 -8.29
N TYR A 280 7.09 -51.15 -8.87
CA TYR A 280 6.14 -50.04 -8.88
C TYR A 280 5.66 -49.63 -7.47
N LYS A 281 5.30 -50.58 -6.59
CA LYS A 281 4.90 -50.31 -5.19
C LYS A 281 6.03 -49.59 -4.42
N GLU A 282 7.28 -50.01 -4.62
CA GLU A 282 8.44 -49.42 -3.95
C GLU A 282 8.76 -48.02 -4.45
N LEU A 283 8.74 -47.80 -5.78
CA LEU A 283 8.87 -46.47 -6.36
C LEU A 283 7.69 -45.56 -5.98
N GLN A 284 6.47 -46.09 -5.81
CA GLN A 284 5.34 -45.35 -5.28
C GLN A 284 5.57 -44.92 -3.81
N ARG A 285 6.13 -45.80 -2.96
CA ARG A 285 6.54 -45.48 -1.58
C ARG A 285 7.71 -44.48 -1.54
N ARG A 286 8.69 -44.57 -2.45
CA ARG A 286 9.81 -43.62 -2.58
C ARG A 286 9.30 -42.24 -3.01
N VAL A 287 8.46 -42.15 -4.04
CA VAL A 287 7.79 -40.91 -4.46
C VAL A 287 7.01 -40.26 -3.34
N LYS A 288 6.22 -41.02 -2.56
CA LYS A 288 5.50 -40.47 -1.39
C LYS A 288 6.47 -39.85 -0.37
N ARG A 289 7.63 -40.47 -0.12
CA ARG A 289 8.68 -39.94 0.78
C ARG A 289 9.34 -38.67 0.22
N GLU A 290 9.78 -38.67 -1.04
CA GLU A 290 10.42 -37.49 -1.65
C GLU A 290 9.46 -36.30 -1.79
N VAL A 291 8.20 -36.53 -2.17
CA VAL A 291 7.15 -35.50 -2.15
C VAL A 291 6.94 -34.94 -0.73
N SER A 292 7.01 -35.77 0.31
CA SER A 292 6.88 -35.32 1.70
C SER A 292 8.08 -34.47 2.13
N LYS A 293 9.31 -34.91 1.82
CA LYS A 293 10.56 -34.15 2.08
C LYS A 293 10.58 -32.81 1.35
N ALA A 294 10.26 -32.78 0.06
CA ALA A 294 10.24 -31.56 -0.74
C ALA A 294 9.20 -30.56 -0.22
N LYS A 295 8.00 -31.03 0.14
CA LYS A 295 7.00 -30.22 0.85
C LYS A 295 7.54 -29.67 2.17
N GLN A 296 8.17 -30.50 3.00
CA GLN A 296 8.70 -30.10 4.31
C GLN A 296 9.77 -29.02 4.15
N LYS A 297 10.80 -29.27 3.35
CA LYS A 297 11.88 -28.32 3.07
C LYS A 297 11.36 -26.98 2.54
N ALA A 298 10.42 -27.02 1.59
CA ALA A 298 9.81 -25.81 1.05
C ALA A 298 8.98 -25.06 2.11
N TYR A 299 8.26 -25.76 3.00
CA TYR A 299 7.56 -25.15 4.13
C TYR A 299 8.54 -24.49 5.11
N ASP A 300 9.64 -25.13 5.45
CA ASP A 300 10.63 -24.58 6.37
C ASP A 300 11.30 -23.32 5.79
N GLU A 301 11.73 -23.36 4.51
CA GLU A 301 12.24 -22.19 3.77
C GLU A 301 11.18 -21.07 3.63
N LEU A 302 9.90 -21.44 3.51
CA LEU A 302 8.80 -20.48 3.55
C LEU A 302 8.69 -19.86 4.95
N TYR A 303 8.73 -20.63 6.03
CA TYR A 303 8.59 -20.14 7.40
C TYR A 303 9.73 -19.19 7.81
N THR A 304 10.98 -19.47 7.40
CA THR A 304 12.10 -18.53 7.54
C THR A 304 11.83 -17.21 6.81
N ARG A 305 11.35 -17.27 5.56
CA ARG A 305 10.98 -16.06 4.78
C ARG A 305 9.78 -15.33 5.36
N LEU A 306 8.80 -16.03 5.92
CA LEU A 306 7.61 -15.45 6.56
C LEU A 306 7.96 -14.59 7.78
N ASP A 307 9.13 -14.77 8.39
CA ASP A 307 9.57 -13.90 9.47
C ASP A 307 9.99 -12.51 8.98
N THR A 308 10.60 -12.45 7.79
CA THR A 308 11.03 -11.19 7.16
C THR A 308 9.88 -10.22 6.88
N ARG A 309 10.21 -8.96 6.61
CA ARG A 309 9.26 -7.94 6.16
C ARG A 309 8.72 -8.22 4.75
N GLU A 310 9.41 -9.03 3.95
CA GLU A 310 9.02 -9.34 2.58
C GLU A 310 8.02 -10.51 2.52
N GLY A 311 8.12 -11.46 3.45
CA GLY A 311 7.24 -12.62 3.58
C GLY A 311 5.75 -12.30 3.82
N GLU A 312 5.41 -11.07 4.21
CA GLU A 312 4.00 -10.62 4.23
C GLU A 312 3.34 -10.71 2.85
N LYS A 313 4.09 -10.45 1.76
CA LYS A 313 3.59 -10.62 0.39
C LYS A 313 3.36 -12.09 0.04
N ASP A 314 4.17 -12.99 0.61
CA ASP A 314 4.04 -14.43 0.41
C ASP A 314 2.80 -14.96 1.16
N LEU A 315 2.49 -14.46 2.37
CA LEU A 315 1.21 -14.73 3.05
C LEU A 315 0.01 -14.35 2.18
N TYR A 316 -0.02 -13.13 1.65
CA TYR A 316 -1.12 -12.71 0.77
C TYR A 316 -1.18 -13.53 -0.53
N ARG A 317 -0.05 -14.02 -1.04
CA ARG A 317 -0.02 -14.91 -2.22
C ARG A 317 -0.64 -16.27 -1.89
N LEU A 318 -0.24 -16.89 -0.78
CA LEU A 318 -0.77 -18.17 -0.30
C LEU A 318 -2.27 -18.09 -0.02
N ALA A 319 -2.72 -17.04 0.67
CA ALA A 319 -4.13 -16.77 0.93
C ALA A 319 -4.94 -16.64 -0.38
N ARG A 320 -4.43 -15.91 -1.38
CA ARG A 320 -5.08 -15.75 -2.70
C ARG A 320 -4.98 -16.96 -3.62
N GLN A 321 -4.05 -17.87 -3.36
CA GLN A 321 -3.98 -19.14 -4.06
C GLN A 321 -5.07 -20.06 -3.51
N ARG A 322 -5.11 -20.29 -2.20
CA ARG A 322 -6.16 -21.10 -1.56
C ARG A 322 -7.58 -20.54 -1.73
N ASP A 323 -7.74 -19.22 -1.79
CA ASP A 323 -9.02 -18.55 -2.14
C ASP A 323 -9.44 -18.73 -3.62
N ARG A 324 -8.55 -19.19 -4.50
CA ARG A 324 -8.91 -19.63 -5.86
C ARG A 324 -9.10 -21.14 -5.91
N ASP A 325 -8.26 -21.89 -5.21
CA ASP A 325 -8.33 -23.35 -5.17
C ASP A 325 -9.66 -23.83 -4.55
N GLY A 326 -10.16 -23.12 -3.53
CA GLY A 326 -11.46 -23.36 -2.89
C GLY A 326 -12.65 -22.61 -3.53
N LYS A 327 -12.60 -22.30 -4.83
CA LYS A 327 -13.74 -21.79 -5.59
C LYS A 327 -14.13 -22.77 -6.69
N ASP A 328 -15.41 -23.10 -6.77
CA ASP A 328 -15.96 -24.08 -7.71
C ASP A 328 -15.76 -23.66 -9.18
N VAL A 329 -15.72 -22.35 -9.45
CA VAL A 329 -15.45 -21.79 -10.78
C VAL A 329 -14.15 -20.99 -10.77
N GLN A 330 -13.08 -21.59 -11.32
CA GLN A 330 -11.78 -20.93 -11.52
C GLN A 330 -11.61 -20.29 -12.90
N GLN A 331 -12.34 -20.78 -13.91
CA GLN A 331 -12.41 -20.25 -15.26
C GLN A 331 -13.85 -20.32 -15.75
N VAL A 332 -14.33 -19.23 -16.34
CA VAL A 332 -15.67 -19.16 -16.94
C VAL A 332 -15.57 -19.77 -18.32
N ARG A 333 -16.15 -20.96 -18.50
CA ARG A 333 -16.18 -21.68 -19.78
C ARG A 333 -17.50 -21.55 -20.52
N VAL A 334 -18.54 -21.06 -19.84
CA VAL A 334 -19.91 -21.01 -20.35
C VAL A 334 -20.57 -19.69 -19.97
N ILE A 335 -21.31 -19.09 -20.91
CA ILE A 335 -21.93 -17.77 -20.78
C ILE A 335 -23.26 -17.75 -21.50
N LYS A 336 -24.24 -16.99 -21.00
CA LYS A 336 -25.53 -16.80 -21.66
C LYS A 336 -25.46 -15.78 -22.81
N ASP A 337 -26.12 -16.11 -23.91
CA ASP A 337 -26.40 -15.17 -25.00
C ASP A 337 -27.46 -14.11 -24.59
N ARG A 338 -28.14 -13.49 -25.55
CA ARG A 338 -29.22 -12.51 -25.27
C ARG A 338 -30.51 -13.22 -24.84
N ASP A 339 -30.79 -14.36 -25.45
CA ASP A 339 -32.01 -15.17 -25.27
C ASP A 339 -31.92 -16.11 -24.04
N GLY A 340 -30.82 -16.03 -23.29
CA GLY A 340 -30.58 -16.79 -22.07
C GLY A 340 -30.03 -18.20 -22.30
N ARG A 341 -29.72 -18.58 -23.54
CA ARG A 341 -29.15 -19.90 -23.88
C ARG A 341 -27.66 -19.92 -23.54
N VAL A 342 -27.19 -21.06 -23.05
CA VAL A 342 -25.81 -21.19 -22.55
C VAL A 342 -24.86 -21.55 -23.69
N LEU A 343 -24.01 -20.61 -24.08
CA LEU A 343 -22.89 -20.80 -25.00
C LEU A 343 -21.76 -21.58 -24.30
N THR A 344 -21.21 -22.57 -24.99
CA THR A 344 -20.18 -23.49 -24.45
C THR A 344 -18.89 -23.56 -25.26
N SER A 345 -18.91 -23.15 -26.53
CA SER A 345 -17.71 -23.07 -27.38
C SER A 345 -16.90 -21.81 -27.11
N GLU A 346 -15.57 -21.93 -27.13
CA GLU A 346 -14.67 -20.82 -26.78
C GLU A 346 -14.86 -19.62 -27.71
N GLU A 347 -15.00 -19.84 -29.02
CA GLU A 347 -15.24 -18.78 -30.00
C GLU A 347 -16.55 -18.01 -29.75
N SER A 348 -17.65 -18.71 -29.50
CA SER A 348 -18.95 -18.06 -29.23
C SER A 348 -18.95 -17.32 -27.89
N VAL A 349 -18.26 -17.85 -26.88
CA VAL A 349 -18.04 -17.15 -25.60
C VAL A 349 -17.18 -15.90 -25.79
N GLN A 350 -16.11 -15.95 -26.60
CA GLN A 350 -15.29 -14.78 -26.94
C GLN A 350 -16.08 -13.74 -27.75
N ARG A 351 -16.88 -14.17 -28.74
CA ARG A 351 -17.76 -13.30 -29.54
C ARG A 351 -18.79 -12.59 -28.65
N ARG A 352 -19.46 -13.34 -27.78
CA ARG A 352 -20.43 -12.81 -26.81
C ARG A 352 -19.81 -11.78 -25.85
N TRP A 353 -18.56 -12.00 -25.43
CA TRP A 353 -17.80 -11.01 -24.65
C TRP A 353 -17.48 -9.75 -25.46
N LYS A 354 -17.04 -9.91 -26.72
CA LYS A 354 -16.74 -8.79 -27.61
C LYS A 354 -17.98 -7.91 -27.79
N GLU A 355 -19.11 -8.50 -28.20
CA GLU A 355 -20.41 -7.83 -28.32
C GLU A 355 -20.76 -7.06 -27.04
N TYR A 356 -20.77 -7.74 -25.89
CA TYR A 356 -21.16 -7.13 -24.62
C TYR A 356 -20.31 -5.91 -24.25
N PHE A 357 -18.99 -5.97 -24.47
CA PHE A 357 -18.08 -4.85 -24.18
C PHE A 357 -17.96 -3.84 -25.33
N GLU A 358 -18.49 -4.13 -26.51
CA GLU A 358 -18.65 -3.17 -27.60
C GLU A 358 -19.88 -2.30 -27.37
N GLU A 359 -21.03 -2.90 -27.07
CA GLU A 359 -22.26 -2.21 -26.65
C GLU A 359 -21.99 -1.34 -25.42
N LEU A 360 -21.55 -1.96 -24.32
CA LEU A 360 -21.33 -1.28 -23.03
C LEU A 360 -20.40 -0.06 -23.09
N MET A 361 -19.44 -0.03 -24.01
CA MET A 361 -18.42 1.04 -24.08
C MET A 361 -18.67 2.09 -25.16
N ASN A 362 -19.70 1.92 -26.00
CA ASN A 362 -20.03 2.84 -27.09
C ASN A 362 -21.51 3.28 -27.11
N GLU A 363 -22.43 2.57 -26.44
CA GLU A 363 -23.80 3.03 -26.23
C GLU A 363 -23.85 4.16 -25.19
N GLU A 364 -23.90 5.40 -25.67
CA GLU A 364 -24.28 6.55 -24.85
C GLU A 364 -25.79 6.53 -24.57
N ASN A 365 -26.20 7.00 -23.40
CA ASN A 365 -27.62 7.24 -23.13
C ASN A 365 -28.10 8.51 -23.86
N GLU A 366 -29.41 8.63 -24.05
CA GLU A 366 -30.04 9.89 -24.48
C GLU A 366 -29.64 11.04 -23.54
N ARG A 367 -29.43 12.22 -24.13
CA ARG A 367 -29.00 13.44 -23.42
C ARG A 367 -29.34 14.69 -24.21
N GLU A 368 -29.51 15.79 -23.49
CA GLU A 368 -29.60 17.13 -24.08
C GLU A 368 -28.24 17.54 -24.67
N LYS A 369 -28.23 17.99 -25.93
CA LYS A 369 -27.07 18.69 -26.50
C LYS A 369 -26.89 20.03 -25.78
N ARG A 370 -25.63 20.42 -25.56
CA ARG A 370 -25.31 21.76 -25.05
C ARG A 370 -25.42 22.77 -26.18
N VAL A 371 -26.11 23.87 -25.93
CA VAL A 371 -26.30 24.97 -26.89
C VAL A 371 -25.12 25.94 -26.86
N GLU A 372 -24.55 26.15 -25.67
CA GLU A 372 -23.39 27.03 -25.45
C GLU A 372 -22.09 26.23 -25.45
N GLY A 373 -21.11 26.71 -26.23
CA GLY A 373 -19.73 26.25 -26.17
C GLY A 373 -18.96 26.91 -25.04
N VAL A 374 -18.05 26.16 -24.40
CA VAL A 374 -17.06 26.75 -23.48
C VAL A 374 -15.85 27.15 -24.31
N ASN A 375 -15.43 28.42 -24.19
CA ASN A 375 -14.24 28.94 -24.84
C ASN A 375 -13.01 28.07 -24.50
N SER A 376 -12.29 27.62 -25.53
CA SER A 376 -11.04 26.90 -25.35
C SER A 376 -9.97 27.82 -24.76
N VAL A 377 -9.26 27.33 -23.75
CA VAL A 377 -8.19 28.08 -23.09
C VAL A 377 -6.86 27.65 -23.71
N GLU A 378 -6.42 28.37 -24.75
CA GLU A 378 -5.09 28.18 -25.36
C GLU A 378 -4.00 28.78 -24.48
N GLN A 379 -3.58 28.01 -23.48
CA GLN A 379 -2.45 28.33 -22.60
C GLN A 379 -1.21 27.54 -23.03
N LYS A 380 -0.06 28.22 -23.03
CA LYS A 380 1.24 27.58 -23.22
C LYS A 380 1.52 26.60 -22.08
N VAL A 381 1.65 25.31 -22.42
CA VAL A 381 1.93 24.25 -21.45
C VAL A 381 3.44 24.05 -21.28
N ASP A 382 3.92 24.06 -20.04
CA ASP A 382 5.32 23.78 -19.71
C ASP A 382 5.79 22.39 -20.16
N LYS A 383 7.05 22.31 -20.59
CA LYS A 383 7.73 21.01 -20.84
C LYS A 383 7.72 20.12 -19.59
N ILE A 384 7.58 18.81 -19.79
CA ILE A 384 7.59 17.80 -18.74
C ILE A 384 9.00 17.63 -18.18
N ARG A 385 9.14 17.81 -16.86
CA ARG A 385 10.44 17.76 -16.17
C ARG A 385 10.78 16.31 -15.79
N LYS A 386 12.08 15.96 -15.86
CA LYS A 386 12.64 14.67 -15.42
C LYS A 386 12.14 14.25 -14.02
N ASP A 387 11.96 15.21 -13.10
CA ASP A 387 11.43 14.96 -11.75
C ASP A 387 9.98 14.46 -11.71
N GLU A 388 9.13 14.89 -12.65
CA GLU A 388 7.73 14.46 -12.74
C GLU A 388 7.67 13.00 -13.16
N VAL A 389 8.48 12.62 -14.16
CA VAL A 389 8.68 11.24 -14.61
C VAL A 389 9.25 10.38 -13.48
N ARG A 390 10.30 10.84 -12.77
CA ARG A 390 10.89 10.12 -11.64
C ARG A 390 9.88 9.90 -10.50
N LYS A 391 9.04 10.91 -10.19
CA LYS A 391 7.91 10.80 -9.24
C LYS A 391 6.83 9.82 -9.74
N ALA A 392 6.51 9.80 -11.02
CA ALA A 392 5.54 8.88 -11.62
C ALA A 392 6.02 7.42 -11.55
N LEU A 393 7.25 7.14 -11.98
CA LEU A 393 7.91 5.82 -11.92
C LEU A 393 8.03 5.30 -10.48
N LYS A 394 8.42 6.15 -9.52
CA LYS A 394 8.51 5.78 -8.10
C LYS A 394 7.16 5.35 -7.51
N ARG A 395 6.05 5.95 -7.97
CA ARG A 395 4.67 5.61 -7.55
C ARG A 395 4.09 4.38 -8.26
N MET A 396 4.66 3.94 -9.39
CA MET A 396 4.23 2.70 -10.06
C MET A 396 4.49 1.47 -9.19
N LYS A 397 3.55 0.53 -9.18
CA LYS A 397 3.67 -0.72 -8.39
C LYS A 397 4.25 -1.84 -9.24
N SER A 398 5.27 -2.48 -8.70
CA SER A 398 5.90 -3.67 -9.29
C SER A 398 5.08 -4.95 -9.10
N GLY A 399 5.33 -5.96 -9.93
CA GLY A 399 4.59 -7.23 -9.96
C GLY A 399 3.17 -7.09 -10.49
N LYS A 400 3.01 -6.38 -11.62
CA LYS A 400 1.72 -6.16 -12.31
C LYS A 400 1.72 -6.85 -13.67
N ALA A 401 0.53 -7.28 -14.11
CA ALA A 401 0.34 -7.81 -15.45
C ALA A 401 0.61 -6.71 -16.48
N VAL A 402 1.40 -7.04 -17.51
CA VAL A 402 1.77 -6.16 -18.63
C VAL A 402 0.59 -5.97 -19.60
N GLY A 403 0.69 -4.95 -20.45
CA GLY A 403 -0.17 -4.80 -21.62
C GLY A 403 0.39 -5.54 -22.83
N PRO A 404 -0.18 -5.32 -24.04
CA PRO A 404 0.29 -5.95 -25.28
C PRO A 404 1.68 -5.51 -25.74
N ASP A 405 2.24 -4.47 -25.11
CA ASP A 405 3.61 -4.00 -25.36
C ASP A 405 4.67 -4.95 -24.81
N ASP A 406 4.29 -5.84 -23.87
CA ASP A 406 5.16 -6.76 -23.13
C ASP A 406 6.31 -6.09 -22.34
N ILE A 407 6.19 -4.79 -22.04
CA ILE A 407 7.20 -4.02 -21.28
C ILE A 407 6.75 -3.89 -19.80
N PRO A 408 7.36 -4.64 -18.85
CA PRO A 408 7.06 -4.47 -17.44
C PRO A 408 7.72 -3.20 -16.89
N VAL A 409 7.05 -2.51 -15.96
CA VAL A 409 7.56 -1.27 -15.33
C VAL A 409 8.88 -1.47 -14.57
N GLU A 410 9.21 -2.72 -14.25
CA GLU A 410 10.51 -3.15 -13.77
C GLU A 410 11.65 -2.77 -14.72
N VAL A 411 11.48 -2.79 -16.05
CA VAL A 411 12.51 -2.40 -17.02
C VAL A 411 12.89 -0.94 -16.82
N TRP A 412 11.90 -0.04 -16.92
CA TRP A 412 12.09 1.40 -16.69
C TRP A 412 12.72 1.71 -15.33
N LYS A 413 12.38 0.94 -14.29
CA LYS A 413 13.00 1.07 -12.95
C LYS A 413 14.42 0.52 -12.84
N CYS A 414 14.84 -0.42 -13.69
CA CYS A 414 16.21 -0.96 -13.69
C CYS A 414 17.17 -0.10 -14.53
N LEU A 415 16.65 0.58 -15.55
CA LEU A 415 17.39 1.52 -16.39
C LEU A 415 17.78 2.82 -15.65
N GLY A 416 17.03 3.21 -14.62
CA GLY A 416 17.38 4.36 -13.78
C GLY A 416 17.21 5.67 -14.52
N GLU A 417 18.23 6.53 -14.52
CA GLU A 417 18.16 7.86 -15.13
C GLU A 417 18.00 7.80 -16.65
N ALA A 418 18.65 6.88 -17.38
CA ALA A 418 18.46 6.74 -18.83
C ALA A 418 16.98 6.55 -19.22
N ALA A 419 16.20 5.84 -18.40
CA ALA A 419 14.74 5.74 -18.57
C ALA A 419 13.99 7.02 -18.21
N VAL A 420 14.44 7.79 -17.23
CA VAL A 420 13.86 9.09 -16.89
C VAL A 420 14.07 10.10 -18.02
N GLU A 421 15.24 10.07 -18.66
CA GLU A 421 15.62 10.94 -19.77
C GLU A 421 14.85 10.60 -21.05
N PHE A 422 14.90 9.34 -21.48
CA PHE A 422 14.12 8.85 -22.62
C PHE A 422 12.61 9.13 -22.45
N LEU A 423 12.03 8.76 -21.30
CA LEU A 423 10.60 8.98 -21.08
C LEU A 423 10.25 10.47 -20.99
N ALA A 424 11.12 11.34 -20.46
CA ALA A 424 10.90 12.77 -20.51
C ALA A 424 10.95 13.32 -21.95
N SER A 425 11.89 12.88 -22.79
CA SER A 425 11.96 13.24 -24.21
C SER A 425 10.70 12.77 -24.97
N LEU A 426 10.32 11.50 -24.80
CA LEU A 426 9.12 10.92 -25.40
C LEU A 426 7.85 11.65 -24.96
N PHE A 427 7.66 11.88 -23.66
CA PHE A 427 6.47 12.57 -23.16
C PHE A 427 6.41 14.03 -23.60
N ASN A 428 7.54 14.71 -23.78
CA ASN A 428 7.54 16.06 -24.36
C ASN A 428 7.17 16.06 -25.85
N ARG A 429 7.60 15.07 -26.63
CA ARG A 429 7.16 14.95 -28.03
C ARG A 429 5.68 14.60 -28.14
N VAL A 430 5.17 13.65 -27.34
CA VAL A 430 3.72 13.33 -27.28
C VAL A 430 2.90 14.54 -26.83
N LEU A 431 3.42 15.36 -25.91
CA LEU A 431 2.78 16.61 -25.51
C LEU A 431 2.79 17.64 -26.66
N GLU A 432 3.84 17.68 -27.48
CA GLU A 432 3.99 18.66 -28.56
C GLU A 432 3.23 18.31 -29.83
N SER A 433 3.26 17.04 -30.25
CA SER A 433 2.47 16.51 -31.36
C SER A 433 0.99 16.30 -31.01
N GLU A 434 0.67 16.30 -29.71
CA GLU A 434 -0.63 15.90 -29.14
C GLU A 434 -1.06 14.47 -29.54
N ARG A 435 -0.11 13.64 -29.99
CA ARG A 435 -0.30 12.27 -30.49
C ARG A 435 0.60 11.27 -29.77
N MET A 436 0.03 10.23 -29.18
CA MET A 436 0.78 9.13 -28.58
C MET A 436 1.14 8.02 -29.58
N PRO A 437 2.11 7.14 -29.24
CA PRO A 437 2.43 5.97 -30.07
C PRO A 437 1.23 5.02 -30.25
N GLU A 438 0.95 4.59 -31.47
CA GLU A 438 -0.18 3.70 -31.81
C GLU A 438 -0.17 2.38 -31.01
N GLU A 439 1.02 1.87 -30.66
CA GLU A 439 1.13 0.68 -29.82
C GLU A 439 0.45 0.84 -28.45
N TRP A 440 0.45 2.05 -27.87
CA TRP A 440 -0.19 2.31 -26.57
C TRP A 440 -1.72 2.20 -26.64
N ARG A 441 -2.32 2.34 -27.83
CA ARG A 441 -3.77 2.21 -28.03
C ARG A 441 -4.28 0.78 -27.80
N ARG A 442 -3.39 -0.21 -27.93
CA ARG A 442 -3.72 -1.64 -27.79
C ARG A 442 -3.86 -2.03 -26.31
N SER A 443 -4.92 -2.76 -25.97
CA SER A 443 -5.09 -3.34 -24.62
C SER A 443 -5.80 -4.70 -24.65
N VAL A 444 -5.51 -5.56 -23.68
CA VAL A 444 -6.23 -6.84 -23.47
C VAL A 444 -7.31 -6.64 -22.41
N LEU A 445 -8.57 -6.93 -22.75
CA LEU A 445 -9.69 -6.89 -21.80
C LEU A 445 -9.79 -8.24 -21.05
N VAL A 446 -9.79 -8.18 -19.73
CA VAL A 446 -9.96 -9.35 -18.85
C VAL A 446 -11.27 -9.21 -18.06
N PRO A 447 -12.29 -10.04 -18.29
CA PRO A 447 -13.51 -10.03 -17.49
C PRO A 447 -13.26 -10.62 -16.10
N ILE A 448 -13.61 -9.88 -15.04
CA ILE A 448 -13.48 -10.32 -13.65
C ILE A 448 -14.86 -10.38 -12.99
N PHE A 449 -15.24 -11.56 -12.49
CA PHE A 449 -16.52 -11.77 -11.82
C PHE A 449 -16.64 -10.92 -10.55
N LYS A 450 -17.80 -10.27 -10.36
CA LYS A 450 -18.09 -9.42 -9.19
C LYS A 450 -18.32 -10.22 -7.90
N ASN A 451 -18.34 -11.57 -7.96
CA ASN A 451 -18.68 -12.48 -6.86
C ASN A 451 -20.12 -12.24 -6.32
N LYS A 452 -21.05 -11.93 -7.24
CA LYS A 452 -22.48 -11.67 -7.00
C LYS A 452 -23.26 -12.02 -8.28
N GLY A 453 -24.50 -12.49 -8.13
CA GLY A 453 -25.39 -12.82 -9.26
C GLY A 453 -24.99 -14.09 -10.01
N ASP A 454 -25.70 -14.38 -11.10
CA ASP A 454 -25.40 -15.49 -12.00
C ASP A 454 -23.99 -15.37 -12.62
N VAL A 455 -23.19 -16.43 -12.48
CA VAL A 455 -21.82 -16.56 -13.01
C VAL A 455 -21.83 -16.61 -14.54
N GLN A 456 -22.94 -17.01 -15.17
CA GLN A 456 -23.07 -17.12 -16.63
C GLN A 456 -23.48 -15.80 -17.30
N SER A 457 -23.86 -14.77 -16.54
CA SER A 457 -24.32 -13.48 -17.08
C SER A 457 -23.19 -12.45 -17.17
N CYS A 458 -22.97 -11.88 -18.37
CA CYS A 458 -21.92 -10.89 -18.63
C CYS A 458 -22.01 -9.65 -17.72
N SER A 459 -23.21 -9.23 -17.33
CA SER A 459 -23.44 -8.05 -16.47
C SER A 459 -22.83 -8.19 -15.06
N ASN A 460 -22.62 -9.41 -14.59
CA ASN A 460 -22.00 -9.70 -13.30
C ASN A 460 -20.46 -9.68 -13.35
N TYR A 461 -19.87 -9.25 -14.46
CA TYR A 461 -18.42 -9.08 -14.62
C TYR A 461 -18.03 -7.61 -14.72
N ARG A 462 -16.75 -7.33 -14.51
CA ARG A 462 -16.10 -6.05 -14.75
C ARG A 462 -14.97 -6.28 -15.74
N GLY A 463 -15.01 -5.61 -16.90
CA GLY A 463 -13.90 -5.62 -17.86
C GLY A 463 -12.73 -4.81 -17.32
N ILE A 464 -11.58 -5.45 -17.12
CA ILE A 464 -10.34 -4.76 -16.72
C ILE A 464 -9.36 -4.79 -17.88
N LYS A 465 -8.94 -3.61 -18.34
CA LYS A 465 -8.03 -3.47 -19.48
C LYS A 465 -6.57 -3.49 -19.01
N LEU A 466 -5.79 -4.38 -19.62
CA LEU A 466 -4.34 -4.47 -19.47
C LEU A 466 -3.70 -3.59 -20.55
N MET A 467 -3.37 -2.36 -20.17
CA MET A 467 -2.75 -1.33 -21.02
C MET A 467 -1.23 -1.31 -20.83
N SER A 468 -0.48 -0.68 -21.75
CA SER A 468 0.97 -0.45 -21.62
C SER A 468 1.35 0.09 -20.24
N HIS A 469 2.47 -0.36 -19.70
CA HIS A 469 3.01 0.24 -18.47
C HIS A 469 3.61 1.62 -18.72
N THR A 470 4.10 1.90 -19.92
CA THR A 470 4.63 3.22 -20.30
C THR A 470 3.49 4.25 -20.41
N MET A 471 2.39 3.89 -21.09
CA MET A 471 1.16 4.69 -21.11
C MET A 471 0.69 5.04 -19.68
N LYS A 472 0.72 4.06 -18.76
CA LYS A 472 0.38 4.32 -17.34
C LYS A 472 1.39 5.21 -16.60
N VAL A 473 2.60 5.42 -17.11
CA VAL A 473 3.52 6.45 -16.55
C VAL A 473 3.14 7.83 -17.12
N TRP A 474 2.83 7.91 -18.42
CA TRP A 474 2.32 9.10 -19.09
C TRP A 474 1.02 9.63 -18.44
N GLU A 475 -0.01 8.79 -18.32
CA GLU A 475 -1.27 9.10 -17.61
C GLU A 475 -1.03 9.68 -16.20
N ARG A 476 0.00 9.19 -15.51
CA ARG A 476 0.35 9.62 -14.15
C ARG A 476 1.12 10.93 -14.07
N VAL A 477 1.75 11.36 -15.16
CA VAL A 477 2.33 12.70 -15.30
C VAL A 477 1.21 13.68 -15.62
N VAL A 478 0.35 13.36 -16.59
CA VAL A 478 -0.82 14.18 -16.98
C VAL A 478 -1.79 14.35 -15.79
N GLU A 479 -2.18 13.28 -15.08
CA GLU A 479 -3.01 13.35 -13.87
C GLU A 479 -2.41 14.27 -12.82
N ALA A 480 -1.10 14.17 -12.57
CA ALA A 480 -0.42 14.97 -11.56
C ALA A 480 -0.30 16.46 -11.91
N ARG A 481 -0.49 16.82 -13.19
CA ARG A 481 -0.56 18.21 -13.66
C ARG A 481 -2.00 18.73 -13.66
N LEU A 482 -2.94 17.98 -14.23
CA LEU A 482 -4.38 18.30 -14.18
C LEU A 482 -4.87 18.52 -12.74
N ARG A 483 -4.37 17.72 -11.78
CA ARG A 483 -4.67 17.84 -10.34
C ARG A 483 -4.26 19.18 -9.70
N LYS A 484 -3.41 19.99 -10.35
CA LYS A 484 -3.02 21.32 -9.88
C LYS A 484 -3.89 22.44 -10.46
N VAL A 485 -4.51 22.19 -11.62
CA VAL A 485 -5.33 23.15 -12.35
C VAL A 485 -6.80 23.03 -11.93
N VAL A 486 -7.29 21.80 -11.78
CA VAL A 486 -8.69 21.55 -11.46
C VAL A 486 -8.94 21.54 -9.95
N GLU A 487 -9.72 22.51 -9.49
CA GLU A 487 -10.37 22.49 -8.18
C GLU A 487 -11.59 21.55 -8.20
N ILE A 488 -11.85 20.88 -7.06
CA ILE A 488 -12.94 19.91 -6.89
C ILE A 488 -13.55 20.13 -5.51
N CYS A 489 -14.88 20.10 -5.43
CA CYS A 489 -15.66 20.46 -4.25
C CYS A 489 -15.31 19.67 -2.97
N GLU A 490 -15.66 20.25 -1.83
CA GLU A 490 -15.46 19.61 -0.52
C GLU A 490 -16.33 18.35 -0.35
N GLN A 491 -17.49 18.29 -1.00
CA GLN A 491 -18.46 17.18 -0.99
C GLN A 491 -17.97 15.91 -1.68
N GLN A 492 -17.00 16.00 -2.59
CA GLN A 492 -16.41 14.84 -3.26
C GLN A 492 -15.31 14.21 -2.40
N TYR A 493 -15.62 13.09 -1.76
CA TYR A 493 -14.68 12.27 -0.98
C TYR A 493 -13.96 11.23 -1.87
N GLY A 494 -14.56 10.85 -2.99
CA GLY A 494 -14.06 9.84 -3.92
C GLY A 494 -12.78 10.27 -4.63
N PHE A 495 -11.75 9.42 -4.58
CA PHE A 495 -10.44 9.63 -5.23
C PHE A 495 -9.66 10.92 -4.88
N MET A 496 -10.12 11.70 -3.90
CA MET A 496 -9.47 12.95 -3.51
C MET A 496 -8.28 12.73 -2.57
N PRO A 497 -7.18 13.50 -2.71
CA PRO A 497 -6.05 13.41 -1.80
C PRO A 497 -6.50 13.80 -0.39
N ARG A 498 -5.94 13.14 0.62
CA ARG A 498 -6.24 13.33 2.06
C ARG A 498 -7.69 13.00 2.50
N LYS A 499 -8.68 12.83 1.61
CA LYS A 499 -10.03 12.31 1.95
C LYS A 499 -10.07 10.78 1.92
N SER A 500 -10.97 10.17 2.70
CA SER A 500 -11.09 8.70 2.83
C SER A 500 -12.55 8.24 2.96
N THR A 501 -12.82 6.95 2.69
CA THR A 501 -14.17 6.36 2.90
C THR A 501 -14.61 6.48 4.36
N THR A 502 -13.68 6.34 5.30
CA THR A 502 -13.90 6.54 6.74
C THR A 502 -14.45 7.93 7.06
N ASP A 503 -14.07 8.97 6.30
CA ASP A 503 -14.53 10.34 6.55
C ASP A 503 -16.01 10.50 6.21
N ALA A 504 -16.44 10.04 5.02
CA ALA A 504 -17.83 10.09 4.58
C ALA A 504 -18.74 9.20 5.44
N ILE A 505 -18.27 8.00 5.83
CA ILE A 505 -18.99 7.13 6.77
C ILE A 505 -19.16 7.83 8.13
N PHE A 506 -18.13 8.54 8.62
CA PHE A 506 -18.20 9.25 9.89
C PHE A 506 -19.15 10.45 9.82
N ALA A 507 -19.08 11.27 8.76
CA ALA A 507 -19.95 12.43 8.57
C ALA A 507 -21.44 12.01 8.57
N LEU A 508 -21.79 10.96 7.81
CA LEU A 508 -23.14 10.39 7.81
C LEU A 508 -23.56 9.90 9.21
N ARG A 509 -22.68 9.22 9.95
CA ARG A 509 -23.00 8.72 11.30
C ARG A 509 -23.24 9.84 12.30
N ILE A 510 -22.41 10.88 12.32
CA ILE A 510 -22.58 12.04 13.21
C ILE A 510 -23.87 12.79 12.88
N LEU A 511 -24.21 12.92 11.59
CA LEU A 511 -25.49 13.49 11.18
C LEU A 511 -26.65 12.64 11.74
N MET A 512 -26.67 11.33 11.50
CA MET A 512 -27.70 10.44 12.04
C MET A 512 -27.78 10.46 13.57
N GLU A 513 -26.65 10.46 14.28
CA GLU A 513 -26.60 10.54 15.75
C GLU A 513 -27.20 11.88 16.25
N LYS A 514 -26.88 13.02 15.63
CA LYS A 514 -27.42 14.34 16.01
C LYS A 514 -28.95 14.40 15.91
N TYR A 515 -29.53 13.90 14.81
CA TYR A 515 -30.99 13.91 14.61
C TYR A 515 -31.68 12.89 15.51
N ARG A 516 -31.06 11.72 15.71
CA ARG A 516 -31.53 10.71 16.67
C ARG A 516 -31.65 11.31 18.07
N ASP A 517 -30.57 11.88 18.58
CA ASP A 517 -30.47 12.40 19.95
C ASP A 517 -31.37 13.63 20.16
N GLY A 518 -31.65 14.40 19.10
CA GLY A 518 -32.64 15.50 19.10
C GLY A 518 -34.09 15.09 18.85
N GLN A 519 -34.42 13.80 18.71
CA GLN A 519 -35.77 13.29 18.38
C GLN A 519 -36.41 13.91 17.11
N ARG A 520 -35.58 14.31 16.14
CA ARG A 520 -35.99 14.87 14.84
C ARG A 520 -35.86 13.81 13.73
N GLU A 521 -36.74 13.85 12.74
CA GLU A 521 -36.61 13.01 11.55
C GLU A 521 -35.40 13.44 10.71
N LEU A 522 -34.77 12.48 10.04
CA LEU A 522 -33.73 12.72 9.04
C LEU A 522 -33.93 11.73 7.90
N HIS A 523 -34.08 12.26 6.70
CA HIS A 523 -34.36 11.52 5.48
C HIS A 523 -33.07 11.40 4.66
N CYS A 524 -32.65 10.17 4.37
CA CYS A 524 -31.43 9.87 3.63
C CYS A 524 -31.76 9.03 2.39
N VAL A 525 -31.36 9.49 1.21
CA VAL A 525 -31.41 8.70 -0.03
C VAL A 525 -29.99 8.34 -0.46
N PHE A 526 -29.76 7.06 -0.69
CA PHE A 526 -28.51 6.51 -1.21
C PHE A 526 -28.68 6.25 -2.71
N VAL A 527 -27.96 6.98 -3.55
CA VAL A 527 -28.07 6.91 -5.01
C VAL A 527 -26.83 6.21 -5.59
N ASP A 528 -27.06 5.25 -6.49
CA ASP A 528 -26.02 4.55 -7.28
C ASP A 528 -26.30 4.81 -8.78
N LEU A 529 -25.25 4.91 -9.60
CA LEU A 529 -25.37 5.18 -11.03
C LEU A 529 -25.19 3.92 -11.90
N GLU A 530 -25.97 3.82 -12.98
CA GLU A 530 -25.90 2.68 -13.89
C GLU A 530 -24.59 2.63 -14.67
N LYS A 531 -23.64 1.81 -14.19
CA LYS A 531 -22.35 1.55 -14.84
C LYS A 531 -21.56 2.85 -15.10
N ALA A 532 -21.55 3.75 -14.11
CA ALA A 532 -21.02 5.12 -14.19
C ALA A 532 -19.81 5.32 -15.12
N TYR A 533 -18.71 4.57 -14.90
CA TYR A 533 -17.46 4.69 -15.67
C TYR A 533 -17.56 4.27 -17.14
N ASP A 534 -18.45 3.33 -17.45
CA ASP A 534 -18.60 2.75 -18.78
C ASP A 534 -19.50 3.62 -19.67
N ARG A 535 -20.47 4.34 -19.06
CA ARG A 535 -21.48 5.17 -19.73
C ARG A 535 -21.20 6.69 -19.73
N VAL A 536 -20.05 7.18 -19.26
CA VAL A 536 -19.76 8.64 -19.31
C VAL A 536 -19.68 9.13 -20.76
N PRO A 537 -20.53 10.07 -21.20
CA PRO A 537 -20.46 10.59 -22.57
C PRO A 537 -19.18 11.40 -22.79
N ARG A 538 -18.50 11.20 -23.92
CA ARG A 538 -17.14 11.75 -24.11
C ARG A 538 -17.15 13.28 -24.24
N GLU A 539 -18.15 13.82 -24.94
CA GLU A 539 -18.30 15.27 -25.06
C GLU A 539 -18.56 15.97 -23.73
N GLU A 540 -19.24 15.32 -22.78
CA GLU A 540 -19.39 15.86 -21.42
C GLU A 540 -18.06 15.87 -20.67
N LEU A 541 -17.19 14.88 -20.88
CA LEU A 541 -15.83 14.88 -20.31
C LEU A 541 -15.00 16.06 -20.85
N TRP A 542 -15.03 16.32 -22.15
CA TRP A 542 -14.31 17.45 -22.76
C TRP A 542 -14.86 18.79 -22.26
N TYR A 543 -16.18 18.93 -22.23
CA TYR A 543 -16.86 20.10 -21.66
C TYR A 543 -16.44 20.35 -20.21
N CYS A 544 -16.49 19.32 -19.36
CA CYS A 544 -16.13 19.44 -17.94
C CYS A 544 -14.66 19.83 -17.78
N MET A 545 -13.74 19.30 -18.61
CA MET A 545 -12.33 19.71 -18.58
C MET A 545 -12.16 21.18 -18.94
N ARG A 546 -12.76 21.66 -20.04
CA ARG A 546 -12.68 23.07 -20.46
C ARG A 546 -13.28 24.01 -19.41
N LYS A 547 -14.47 23.68 -18.88
CA LYS A 547 -15.14 24.48 -17.84
C LYS A 547 -14.32 24.55 -16.55
N SER A 548 -13.58 23.49 -16.21
CA SER A 548 -12.62 23.48 -15.09
C SER A 548 -11.27 24.16 -15.39
N GLY A 549 -11.18 25.00 -16.42
CA GLY A 549 -9.97 25.78 -16.74
C GLY A 549 -8.80 24.95 -17.26
N VAL A 550 -9.03 23.71 -17.73
CA VAL A 550 -7.97 22.88 -18.31
C VAL A 550 -7.58 23.41 -19.69
N ALA A 551 -6.30 23.74 -19.87
CA ALA A 551 -5.77 24.20 -21.15
C ALA A 551 -6.06 23.20 -22.30
N GLU A 552 -6.42 23.71 -23.47
CA GLU A 552 -6.93 22.91 -24.59
C GLU A 552 -5.95 21.83 -25.06
N LYS A 553 -4.63 22.11 -25.00
CA LYS A 553 -3.56 21.13 -25.27
C LYS A 553 -3.65 19.86 -24.40
N TYR A 554 -4.11 19.97 -23.14
CA TYR A 554 -4.41 18.78 -22.32
C TYR A 554 -5.74 18.12 -22.68
N VAL A 555 -6.74 18.89 -23.12
CA VAL A 555 -8.01 18.33 -23.62
C VAL A 555 -7.74 17.47 -24.85
N ARG A 556 -6.99 17.98 -25.84
CA ARG A 556 -6.59 17.26 -27.06
C ARG A 556 -5.73 16.03 -26.76
N VAL A 557 -4.77 16.13 -25.84
CA VAL A 557 -3.99 14.97 -25.35
C VAL A 557 -4.87 13.88 -24.71
N VAL A 558 -5.92 14.23 -23.97
CA VAL A 558 -6.84 13.23 -23.40
C VAL A 558 -7.85 12.74 -24.44
N GLN A 559 -8.26 13.58 -25.41
CA GLN A 559 -9.02 13.13 -26.58
C GLN A 559 -8.26 12.06 -27.36
N ASP A 560 -6.95 12.24 -27.61
CA ASP A 560 -6.09 11.22 -28.22
C ASP A 560 -6.06 9.92 -27.40
N MET A 561 -6.12 9.97 -26.05
CA MET A 561 -6.25 8.75 -25.20
C MET A 561 -7.56 7.97 -25.41
N TYR A 562 -8.61 8.62 -25.89
CA TYR A 562 -9.92 8.02 -26.18
C TYR A 562 -10.14 7.77 -27.69
N GLU A 563 -9.32 8.35 -28.56
CA GLU A 563 -9.35 8.13 -30.00
C GLU A 563 -8.72 6.77 -30.33
N ARG A 564 -9.52 5.88 -30.95
CA ARG A 564 -9.16 4.50 -31.35
C ARG A 564 -8.70 3.57 -30.21
N SER A 565 -8.42 4.09 -29.01
CA SER A 565 -8.20 3.35 -27.76
C SER A 565 -9.33 3.55 -26.77
N ARG A 566 -10.00 2.46 -26.37
CA ARG A 566 -11.04 2.51 -25.33
C ARG A 566 -10.42 2.50 -23.92
N THR A 567 -9.72 3.55 -23.53
CA THR A 567 -9.17 3.74 -22.16
C THR A 567 -9.97 4.80 -21.41
N VAL A 568 -10.38 4.52 -20.16
CA VAL A 568 -11.15 5.47 -19.33
C VAL A 568 -10.22 6.08 -18.27
N VAL A 569 -10.03 7.39 -18.36
CA VAL A 569 -9.31 8.19 -17.36
C VAL A 569 -10.19 8.40 -16.13
N ARG A 570 -9.58 8.35 -14.94
CA ARG A 570 -10.30 8.50 -13.66
C ARG A 570 -10.59 9.97 -13.40
N CYS A 571 -11.80 10.40 -13.76
CA CYS A 571 -12.20 11.80 -13.66
C CYS A 571 -13.20 12.04 -12.53
N ALA A 572 -12.77 12.68 -11.44
CA ALA A 572 -13.70 13.21 -10.43
C ALA A 572 -14.41 14.49 -10.93
N VAL A 573 -13.83 15.15 -11.96
CA VAL A 573 -14.28 16.42 -12.54
C VAL A 573 -15.69 16.31 -13.12
N VAL A 574 -16.02 15.21 -13.79
CA VAL A 574 -17.36 15.01 -14.38
C VAL A 574 -18.45 15.02 -13.31
N MET A 575 -18.28 14.24 -12.23
CA MET A 575 -19.22 14.25 -11.11
C MET A 575 -19.28 15.61 -10.42
N ASP A 576 -18.15 16.30 -10.29
CA ASP A 576 -18.08 17.63 -9.69
C ASP A 576 -18.90 18.67 -10.47
N GLN A 577 -18.69 18.74 -11.79
CA GLN A 577 -19.31 19.71 -12.68
C GLN A 577 -20.78 19.40 -12.97
N LEU A 578 -21.16 18.12 -13.09
CA LEU A 578 -22.56 17.71 -13.29
C LEU A 578 -23.42 17.87 -12.02
N SER A 579 -22.80 17.92 -10.84
CA SER A 579 -23.51 18.14 -9.57
C SER A 579 -23.53 19.60 -9.11
N GLU A 580 -22.90 20.53 -9.84
CA GLU A 580 -22.68 21.90 -9.38
C GLU A 580 -23.97 22.63 -8.98
N GLU A 581 -25.03 22.47 -9.78
CA GLU A 581 -26.34 23.11 -9.58
C GLU A 581 -27.18 22.46 -8.45
N VAL A 582 -26.83 21.25 -8.00
CA VAL A 582 -27.69 20.40 -7.13
C VAL A 582 -27.03 19.96 -5.82
N ARG A 583 -25.71 20.19 -5.68
CA ARG A 583 -24.94 19.81 -4.48
C ARG A 583 -25.15 20.81 -3.34
N GLN A 584 -25.46 20.30 -2.15
CA GLN A 584 -25.53 21.08 -0.90
C GLN A 584 -24.22 20.97 -0.11
N GLU A 585 -24.02 21.76 0.96
CA GLU A 585 -22.82 21.61 1.79
C GLU A 585 -22.76 20.23 2.49
N SER A 586 -21.55 19.74 2.78
CA SER A 586 -21.41 18.50 3.55
C SER A 586 -21.95 18.74 4.97
N PRO A 587 -22.90 17.92 5.45
CA PRO A 587 -23.10 16.52 5.12
C PRO A 587 -24.38 16.25 4.31
N TRP A 588 -25.13 17.29 3.92
CA TRP A 588 -26.41 17.18 3.21
C TRP A 588 -26.24 16.54 1.82
N THR A 589 -25.08 16.75 1.22
CA THR A 589 -24.60 15.98 0.07
C THR A 589 -23.23 15.39 0.38
N MET A 590 -23.07 14.08 0.17
CA MET A 590 -21.78 13.39 0.25
C MET A 590 -21.59 12.48 -0.97
N MET A 591 -20.57 12.76 -1.78
CA MET A 591 -20.23 11.97 -2.96
C MET A 591 -18.97 11.16 -2.73
N PHE A 592 -18.98 9.89 -3.11
CA PHE A 592 -17.77 9.07 -3.23
C PHE A 592 -17.75 8.40 -4.61
N ALA A 593 -17.25 9.13 -5.60
CA ALA A 593 -17.34 8.77 -7.00
C ALA A 593 -18.81 8.56 -7.45
N ASP A 594 -19.21 7.32 -7.69
CA ASP A 594 -20.55 6.88 -8.11
C ASP A 594 -21.53 6.62 -6.95
N ASP A 595 -21.05 6.48 -5.71
CA ASP A 595 -21.88 6.37 -4.49
C ASP A 595 -22.26 7.79 -3.98
N ILE A 596 -23.52 8.22 -4.09
CA ILE A 596 -24.00 9.54 -3.63
C ILE A 596 -24.96 9.35 -2.44
N VAL A 597 -24.88 10.24 -1.45
CA VAL A 597 -25.85 10.35 -0.35
C VAL A 597 -26.43 11.76 -0.34
N ILE A 598 -27.76 11.82 -0.33
CA ILE A 598 -28.57 13.04 -0.21
C ILE A 598 -29.32 12.96 1.13
N CYS A 599 -29.20 13.98 1.96
CA CYS A 599 -29.86 14.05 3.26
C CYS A 599 -30.72 15.33 3.38
N SER A 600 -31.85 15.24 4.08
CA SER A 600 -32.72 16.39 4.38
C SER A 600 -33.49 16.20 5.69
N GLU A 601 -33.96 17.29 6.28
CA GLU A 601 -34.85 17.29 7.45
C GLU A 601 -36.32 16.97 7.12
N SER A 602 -36.73 17.11 5.85
CA SER A 602 -38.07 16.79 5.35
C SER A 602 -38.01 15.75 4.22
N ARG A 603 -39.02 14.87 4.18
CA ARG A 603 -39.24 13.86 3.15
C ARG A 603 -39.48 14.50 1.78
N GLU A 604 -40.32 15.52 1.74
CA GLU A 604 -40.67 16.29 0.55
C GLU A 604 -39.42 16.96 -0.03
N GLN A 605 -38.59 17.55 0.83
CA GLN A 605 -37.35 18.18 0.41
C GLN A 605 -36.30 17.16 -0.06
N VAL A 606 -36.22 15.94 0.51
CA VAL A 606 -35.31 14.91 -0.01
C VAL A 606 -35.80 14.33 -1.33
N GLU A 607 -37.11 14.22 -1.54
CA GLU A 607 -37.75 13.80 -2.79
C GLU A 607 -37.47 14.82 -3.90
N GLU A 608 -37.68 16.11 -3.62
CA GLU A 608 -37.34 17.19 -4.55
C GLU A 608 -35.83 17.21 -4.89
N ASN A 609 -34.95 17.05 -3.90
CA ASN A 609 -33.51 16.98 -4.13
C ASN A 609 -33.15 15.76 -4.98
N LEU A 610 -33.74 14.58 -4.71
CA LEU A 610 -33.53 13.38 -5.51
C LEU A 610 -33.94 13.58 -6.97
N GLU A 611 -35.07 14.25 -7.21
CA GLU A 611 -35.54 14.61 -8.56
C GLU A 611 -34.62 15.60 -9.27
N ARG A 612 -34.17 16.65 -8.57
CA ARG A 612 -33.16 17.60 -9.09
C ARG A 612 -31.86 16.87 -9.46
N TRP A 613 -31.40 15.96 -8.61
CA TRP A 613 -30.21 15.13 -8.86
C TRP A 613 -30.39 14.19 -10.05
N ARG A 614 -31.52 13.49 -10.16
CA ARG A 614 -31.86 12.67 -11.34
C ARG A 614 -31.80 13.54 -12.59
N PHE A 615 -32.52 14.65 -12.63
CA PHE A 615 -32.60 15.53 -13.78
C PHE A 615 -31.22 16.05 -14.22
N ALA A 616 -30.41 16.53 -13.27
CA ALA A 616 -29.07 17.07 -13.55
C ALA A 616 -28.12 16.03 -14.18
N LEU A 617 -28.19 14.77 -13.74
CA LEU A 617 -27.36 13.67 -14.23
C LEU A 617 -27.91 13.06 -15.53
N GLU A 618 -29.21 12.77 -15.59
CA GLU A 618 -29.84 12.08 -16.73
C GLU A 618 -29.88 12.95 -17.98
N ARG A 619 -30.13 14.27 -17.84
CA ARG A 619 -30.07 15.20 -18.99
C ARG A 619 -28.69 15.27 -19.65
N ARG A 620 -27.64 14.83 -18.95
CA ARG A 620 -26.25 14.73 -19.45
C ARG A 620 -25.80 13.27 -19.65
N GLY A 621 -26.75 12.33 -19.74
CA GLY A 621 -26.52 10.94 -20.12
C GLY A 621 -26.04 10.02 -18.99
N MET A 622 -26.01 10.46 -17.73
CA MET A 622 -25.66 9.60 -16.59
C MET A 622 -26.91 9.12 -15.85
N LYS A 623 -27.25 7.84 -16.02
CA LYS A 623 -28.51 7.27 -15.52
C LYS A 623 -28.47 6.83 -14.05
N VAL A 624 -29.52 7.13 -13.30
CA VAL A 624 -29.69 6.70 -11.90
C VAL A 624 -30.18 5.25 -11.84
N SER A 625 -29.53 4.42 -11.02
CA SER A 625 -29.84 2.99 -10.88
C SER A 625 -31.01 2.75 -9.92
N ARG A 626 -32.25 3.00 -10.37
CA ARG A 626 -33.50 2.87 -9.55
C ARG A 626 -33.52 1.64 -8.64
N SER A 627 -33.16 0.46 -9.15
CA SER A 627 -33.16 -0.82 -8.41
C SER A 627 -32.14 -0.95 -7.27
N LYS A 628 -31.21 -0.01 -7.15
CA LYS A 628 -30.20 0.07 -6.08
C LYS A 628 -30.30 1.36 -5.25
N THR A 629 -31.04 2.35 -5.74
CA THR A 629 -31.34 3.56 -4.96
C THR A 629 -32.23 3.13 -3.79
N GLU A 630 -31.79 3.41 -2.56
CA GLU A 630 -32.50 3.02 -1.34
C GLU A 630 -32.71 4.26 -0.44
N TYR A 631 -33.87 4.34 0.20
CA TYR A 631 -34.27 5.43 1.08
C TYR A 631 -34.29 4.94 2.54
N MET A 632 -33.83 5.76 3.48
CA MET A 632 -33.81 5.47 4.92
C MET A 632 -34.28 6.69 5.70
N CYS A 633 -35.17 6.49 6.67
CA CYS A 633 -35.56 7.50 7.64
C CYS A 633 -34.94 7.17 9.02
N VAL A 634 -34.47 8.19 9.74
CA VAL A 634 -34.09 8.12 11.16
C VAL A 634 -35.19 8.78 11.98
N ASN A 635 -35.52 8.23 13.16
CA ASN A 635 -36.63 8.69 14.02
C ASN A 635 -37.99 8.78 13.32
N GLU A 636 -38.24 7.87 12.38
CA GLU A 636 -39.48 7.75 11.61
C GLU A 636 -40.72 7.85 12.51
N ARG A 637 -41.60 8.82 12.22
CA ARG A 637 -42.89 9.00 12.91
C ARG A 637 -43.97 8.14 12.26
N GLU A 638 -45.03 7.82 13.01
CA GLU A 638 -46.17 7.10 12.43
C GLU A 638 -46.79 7.90 11.27
N GLY A 639 -47.04 7.25 10.14
CA GLY A 639 -47.49 7.89 8.90
C GLY A 639 -46.39 8.48 8.01
N SER A 640 -45.11 8.45 8.43
CA SER A 640 -43.98 8.94 7.62
C SER A 640 -43.78 8.07 6.37
N GLY A 641 -44.21 8.56 5.21
CA GLY A 641 -44.27 7.80 3.95
C GLY A 641 -42.91 7.38 3.36
N THR A 642 -42.93 6.93 2.11
CA THR A 642 -41.72 6.73 1.32
C THR A 642 -41.40 7.95 0.44
N VAL A 643 -40.22 7.93 -0.18
CA VAL A 643 -39.77 8.89 -1.19
C VAL A 643 -40.03 8.31 -2.57
N ARG A 644 -40.44 9.13 -3.53
CA ARG A 644 -40.64 8.74 -4.93
C ARG A 644 -39.50 9.19 -5.84
N LEU A 645 -39.34 8.48 -6.96
CA LEU A 645 -38.43 8.80 -8.06
C LEU A 645 -39.19 8.53 -9.37
N GLN A 646 -39.48 9.58 -10.13
CA GLN A 646 -40.34 9.57 -11.32
C GLN A 646 -41.73 8.99 -11.03
N GLY A 647 -42.26 9.24 -9.83
CA GLY A 647 -43.53 8.72 -9.34
C GLY A 647 -43.48 7.29 -8.79
N GLU A 648 -42.43 6.51 -9.07
CA GLU A 648 -42.22 5.18 -8.51
C GLU A 648 -41.67 5.25 -7.08
N GLU A 649 -42.10 4.34 -6.19
CA GLU A 649 -41.63 4.33 -4.81
C GLU A 649 -40.20 3.83 -4.68
N VAL A 650 -39.33 4.63 -4.07
CA VAL A 650 -37.97 4.22 -3.70
C VAL A 650 -38.05 3.25 -2.54
N LYS A 651 -37.27 2.16 -2.63
CA LYS A 651 -37.23 1.11 -1.61
C LYS A 651 -36.77 1.67 -0.26
N LYS A 652 -37.68 1.72 0.71
CA LYS A 652 -37.40 2.10 2.10
C LYS A 652 -36.65 0.99 2.84
N VAL A 653 -35.58 1.32 3.56
CA VAL A 653 -34.72 0.37 4.28
C VAL A 653 -34.38 0.87 5.70
N GLN A 654 -34.29 -0.08 6.64
CA GLN A 654 -33.88 0.18 8.03
C GLN A 654 -32.37 -0.07 8.27
N GLU A 655 -31.67 -0.62 7.28
CA GLU A 655 -30.20 -0.69 7.26
C GLU A 655 -29.68 -0.50 5.83
N PHE A 656 -28.59 0.24 5.67
CA PHE A 656 -27.91 0.45 4.38
C PHE A 656 -26.41 0.18 4.48
N LYS A 657 -25.77 -0.23 3.37
CA LYS A 657 -24.34 -0.56 3.33
C LYS A 657 -23.52 0.50 2.57
N TYR A 658 -23.30 1.65 3.20
CA TYR A 658 -22.51 2.74 2.64
C TYR A 658 -20.99 2.50 2.72
N LEU A 659 -20.28 2.59 1.59
CA LEU A 659 -18.80 2.49 1.47
C LEU A 659 -18.17 1.29 2.21
N GLY A 660 -18.92 0.20 2.30
CA GLY A 660 -18.50 -1.04 2.96
C GLY A 660 -18.86 -1.17 4.43
N SER A 661 -19.42 -0.14 5.09
CA SER A 661 -19.94 -0.17 6.47
C SER A 661 -21.46 -0.11 6.51
N THR A 662 -22.08 -0.72 7.51
CA THR A 662 -23.54 -0.73 7.69
C THR A 662 -23.97 0.42 8.60
N VAL A 663 -24.85 1.28 8.10
CA VAL A 663 -25.62 2.23 8.89
C VAL A 663 -27.02 1.65 9.15
N GLN A 664 -27.62 1.99 10.29
CA GLN A 664 -28.97 1.58 10.69
C GLN A 664 -29.75 2.84 11.10
N SER A 665 -31.04 2.91 10.76
CA SER A 665 -31.94 4.01 11.12
C SER A 665 -31.95 4.29 12.63
N ASN A 666 -32.04 3.24 13.44
CA ASN A 666 -31.99 3.31 14.91
C ASN A 666 -30.59 3.65 15.50
N GLY A 667 -29.58 3.80 14.65
CA GLY A 667 -28.20 4.07 15.05
C GLY A 667 -27.52 2.94 15.84
N GLU A 668 -28.07 1.72 15.85
CA GLU A 668 -27.38 0.56 16.42
C GLU A 668 -26.20 0.11 15.53
N CYS A 669 -25.22 -0.52 16.17
CA CYS A 669 -24.05 -1.08 15.50
C CYS A 669 -23.95 -2.62 15.57
N GLY A 670 -24.97 -3.30 16.11
CA GLY A 670 -24.98 -4.76 16.28
C GLY A 670 -24.87 -5.52 14.95
N LYS A 671 -25.59 -5.09 13.90
CA LYS A 671 -25.51 -5.73 12.58
C LYS A 671 -24.14 -5.50 11.92
N GLU A 672 -23.56 -4.31 12.09
CA GLU A 672 -22.21 -4.01 11.61
C GLU A 672 -21.16 -4.92 12.28
N VAL A 673 -21.22 -5.07 13.60
CA VAL A 673 -20.32 -5.95 14.37
C VAL A 673 -20.42 -7.41 13.88
N LYS A 674 -21.63 -7.94 13.69
CA LYS A 674 -21.84 -9.28 13.12
C LYS A 674 -21.25 -9.42 11.71
N LYS A 675 -21.42 -8.42 10.85
CA LYS A 675 -20.82 -8.39 9.50
C LYS A 675 -19.28 -8.32 9.55
N ARG A 676 -18.68 -7.61 10.53
CA ARG A 676 -17.22 -7.59 10.76
C ARG A 676 -16.69 -8.93 11.28
N VAL A 677 -17.42 -9.58 12.19
CA VAL A 677 -17.10 -10.95 12.64
C VAL A 677 -17.13 -11.92 11.47
N GLN A 678 -18.15 -11.86 10.61
CA GLN A 678 -18.23 -12.71 9.42
C GLN A 678 -17.13 -12.39 8.39
N ALA A 679 -16.77 -11.12 8.19
CA ALA A 679 -15.64 -10.72 7.36
C ALA A 679 -14.31 -11.27 7.92
N GLY A 680 -14.14 -11.25 9.24
CA GLY A 680 -13.04 -11.91 9.96
C GLY A 680 -13.00 -13.41 9.69
N TRP A 681 -14.10 -14.14 9.88
CA TRP A 681 -14.15 -15.58 9.60
C TRP A 681 -13.90 -15.91 8.13
N ASN A 682 -14.41 -15.11 7.19
CA ASN A 682 -14.12 -15.27 5.77
C ASN A 682 -12.64 -15.03 5.47
N GLY A 683 -12.00 -14.05 6.13
CA GLY A 683 -10.55 -13.85 6.07
C GLY A 683 -9.77 -15.04 6.65
N TRP A 684 -10.22 -15.58 7.80
CA TRP A 684 -9.61 -16.71 8.50
C TRP A 684 -9.69 -18.00 7.69
N ARG A 685 -10.85 -18.33 7.09
CA ARG A 685 -11.06 -19.51 6.25
C ARG A 685 -10.09 -19.55 5.06
N LYS A 686 -9.80 -18.42 4.42
CA LYS A 686 -8.82 -18.31 3.30
C LYS A 686 -7.38 -18.67 3.70
N VAL A 687 -7.06 -18.65 4.99
CA VAL A 687 -5.73 -18.99 5.54
C VAL A 687 -5.78 -20.12 6.56
N SER A 688 -6.88 -20.86 6.66
CA SER A 688 -7.07 -21.94 7.64
C SER A 688 -6.00 -23.02 7.52
N GLY A 689 -5.65 -23.46 6.30
CA GLY A 689 -4.55 -24.41 6.07
C GLY A 689 -3.14 -23.87 6.35
N VAL A 690 -3.00 -22.64 6.87
CA VAL A 690 -1.77 -22.11 7.51
C VAL A 690 -2.02 -22.00 9.01
N LEU A 691 -3.14 -21.39 9.40
CA LEU A 691 -3.47 -21.16 10.80
C LEU A 691 -3.65 -22.46 11.60
N CYS A 692 -4.15 -23.53 11.00
CA CYS A 692 -4.38 -24.84 11.63
C CYS A 692 -3.22 -25.83 11.44
N ASP A 693 -2.16 -25.49 10.69
CA ASP A 693 -1.00 -26.39 10.54
C ASP A 693 -0.19 -26.41 11.84
N GLN A 694 -0.04 -27.59 12.45
CA GLN A 694 0.67 -27.75 13.72
C GLN A 694 2.18 -27.52 13.61
N LYS A 695 2.77 -27.60 12.41
CA LYS A 695 4.19 -27.30 12.17
C LYS A 695 4.49 -25.80 12.25
N ILE A 696 3.47 -24.94 12.21
CA ILE A 696 3.65 -23.49 12.19
C ILE A 696 3.65 -22.94 13.62
N SER A 697 4.74 -22.26 13.98
CA SER A 697 4.84 -21.59 15.28
C SER A 697 3.71 -20.59 15.51
N ALA A 698 3.22 -20.53 16.76
CA ALA A 698 2.15 -19.63 17.18
C ALA A 698 2.41 -18.16 16.82
N ARG A 699 3.67 -17.72 16.84
CA ARG A 699 4.11 -16.38 16.43
C ARG A 699 3.83 -16.09 14.96
N ILE A 700 4.08 -17.04 14.06
CA ILE A 700 3.76 -16.92 12.64
C ILE A 700 2.25 -16.95 12.44
N LYS A 701 1.52 -17.87 13.09
CA LYS A 701 0.03 -17.91 13.06
C LYS A 701 -0.57 -16.56 13.47
N GLY A 702 -0.06 -15.95 14.53
CA GLY A 702 -0.40 -14.59 14.94
C GLY A 702 -0.05 -13.51 13.92
N LYS A 703 1.10 -13.60 13.22
CA LYS A 703 1.46 -12.70 12.11
C LYS A 703 0.43 -12.82 10.97
N VAL A 704 0.01 -14.03 10.59
CA VAL A 704 -1.05 -14.25 9.60
C VAL A 704 -2.36 -13.63 10.04
N TYR A 705 -2.80 -13.88 11.28
CA TYR A 705 -4.01 -13.27 11.84
C TYR A 705 -3.99 -11.73 11.79
N ARG A 706 -2.89 -11.10 12.24
CA ARG A 706 -2.71 -9.63 12.21
C ARG A 706 -2.71 -9.05 10.80
N THR A 707 -2.29 -9.83 9.80
CA THR A 707 -2.08 -9.38 8.40
C THR A 707 -3.33 -9.59 7.52
N VAL A 708 -4.07 -10.67 7.72
CA VAL A 708 -5.19 -11.07 6.84
C VAL A 708 -6.55 -10.94 7.53
N VAL A 709 -6.66 -11.36 8.79
CA VAL A 709 -7.94 -11.53 9.48
C VAL A 709 -8.36 -10.25 10.19
N ARG A 710 -7.49 -9.72 11.05
CA ARG A 710 -7.75 -8.50 11.84
C ARG A 710 -8.13 -7.27 10.99
N PRO A 711 -7.49 -6.96 9.84
CA PRO A 711 -7.88 -5.80 9.05
C PRO A 711 -9.31 -5.89 8.50
N ALA A 712 -9.79 -7.10 8.20
CA ALA A 712 -11.18 -7.32 7.75
C ALA A 712 -12.20 -7.11 8.88
N MET A 713 -11.83 -7.45 10.12
CA MET A 713 -12.65 -7.15 11.31
C MET A 713 -12.63 -5.67 11.68
N LEU A 714 -11.51 -4.97 11.52
CA LEU A 714 -11.35 -3.58 11.97
C LEU A 714 -11.92 -2.52 11.01
N TYR A 715 -12.01 -2.79 9.70
CA TYR A 715 -12.43 -1.79 8.71
C TYR A 715 -13.72 -1.07 9.12
N GLY A 716 -13.69 0.26 9.25
CA GLY A 716 -14.87 1.07 9.55
C GLY A 716 -15.31 1.04 11.03
N LEU A 717 -14.72 0.21 11.89
CA LEU A 717 -15.03 0.24 13.33
C LEU A 717 -14.49 1.49 14.02
N GLU A 718 -13.52 2.18 13.43
CA GLU A 718 -13.03 3.46 13.92
C GLU A 718 -14.14 4.52 14.01
N THR A 719 -15.15 4.47 13.12
CA THR A 719 -16.31 5.39 13.11
C THR A 719 -17.50 4.90 13.93
N VAL A 720 -17.39 3.77 14.64
CA VAL A 720 -18.54 3.11 15.29
C VAL A 720 -18.48 3.24 16.81
N SER A 721 -19.52 3.80 17.40
CA SER A 721 -19.74 3.85 18.84
C SER A 721 -20.06 2.45 19.40
N LEU A 722 -19.02 1.68 19.73
CA LEU A 722 -19.13 0.32 20.28
C LEU A 722 -19.46 0.35 21.78
N ARG A 723 -20.52 -0.36 22.19
CA ARG A 723 -20.84 -0.64 23.60
C ARG A 723 -19.99 -1.82 24.10
N LYS A 724 -19.77 -1.93 25.41
CA LYS A 724 -19.00 -3.03 26.05
C LYS A 724 -19.43 -4.45 25.60
N ARG A 725 -20.74 -4.67 25.38
CA ARG A 725 -21.30 -5.93 24.84
C ARG A 725 -20.77 -6.27 23.44
N GLN A 726 -20.66 -5.28 22.55
CA GLN A 726 -20.20 -5.44 21.17
C GLN A 726 -18.68 -5.57 21.08
N GLU A 727 -17.93 -4.84 21.91
CA GLU A 727 -16.48 -5.04 22.08
C GLU A 727 -16.19 -6.48 22.55
N SER A 728 -16.99 -6.99 23.50
CA SER A 728 -16.91 -8.38 23.96
C SER A 728 -17.24 -9.40 22.86
N GLU A 729 -18.24 -9.16 22.01
CA GLU A 729 -18.59 -10.04 20.87
C GLU A 729 -17.43 -10.15 19.87
N LEU A 730 -16.79 -9.01 19.55
CA LEU A 730 -15.58 -8.95 18.71
C LEU A 730 -14.40 -9.69 19.35
N GLU A 731 -14.16 -9.54 20.66
CA GLU A 731 -13.10 -10.27 21.36
C GLU A 731 -13.36 -11.77 21.45
N VAL A 732 -14.60 -12.21 21.66
CA VAL A 732 -14.98 -13.63 21.65
C VAL A 732 -14.73 -14.24 20.26
N ALA A 733 -15.01 -13.51 19.18
CA ALA A 733 -14.70 -13.96 17.82
C ALA A 733 -13.18 -14.07 17.58
N GLU A 734 -12.40 -13.06 17.98
CA GLU A 734 -10.92 -13.10 17.93
C GLU A 734 -10.37 -14.31 18.70
N LEU A 735 -10.80 -14.50 19.95
CA LEU A 735 -10.30 -15.58 20.81
C LEU A 735 -10.68 -16.97 20.27
N LYS A 736 -11.87 -17.15 19.68
CA LYS A 736 -12.23 -18.38 18.96
C LYS A 736 -11.26 -18.65 17.80
N MET A 737 -11.03 -17.67 16.93
CA MET A 737 -10.10 -17.80 15.79
C MET A 737 -8.67 -18.15 16.24
N LEU A 738 -8.18 -17.50 17.30
CA LEU A 738 -6.85 -17.77 17.85
C LEU A 738 -6.75 -19.17 18.48
N ARG A 739 -7.74 -19.57 19.29
CA ARG A 739 -7.83 -20.91 19.89
C ARG A 739 -7.79 -22.02 18.84
N PHE A 740 -8.62 -21.93 17.81
CA PHE A 740 -8.60 -22.86 16.66
C PHE A 740 -7.22 -22.89 15.97
N SER A 741 -6.57 -21.73 15.81
CA SER A 741 -5.24 -21.67 15.18
C SER A 741 -4.17 -22.36 16.05
N LEU A 742 -4.25 -22.25 17.37
CA LEU A 742 -3.30 -22.85 18.29
C LEU A 742 -3.62 -24.32 18.65
N GLY A 743 -4.73 -24.89 18.15
CA GLY A 743 -5.19 -26.22 18.55
C GLY A 743 -5.69 -26.30 19.99
N VAL A 744 -6.03 -25.17 20.61
CA VAL A 744 -6.42 -25.05 22.02
C VAL A 744 -7.94 -24.99 22.14
N THR A 745 -8.52 -25.84 22.99
CA THR A 745 -9.98 -25.90 23.22
C THR A 745 -10.40 -24.98 24.38
N ARG A 746 -11.65 -25.08 24.86
CA ARG A 746 -12.08 -24.49 26.14
C ARG A 746 -11.81 -25.42 27.34
N LEU A 747 -11.71 -26.73 27.11
CA LEU A 747 -11.49 -27.74 28.16
C LEU A 747 -10.09 -27.64 28.75
N ASP A 748 -9.10 -27.19 27.96
CA ASP A 748 -7.71 -26.99 28.37
C ASP A 748 -7.53 -25.91 29.45
N ARG A 749 -8.59 -25.15 29.79
CA ARG A 749 -8.63 -24.06 30.81
C ARG A 749 -7.55 -22.97 30.67
N ILE A 750 -6.83 -22.90 29.54
CA ILE A 750 -5.80 -21.89 29.26
C ILE A 750 -6.38 -20.46 29.27
N ARG A 751 -5.73 -19.54 29.99
CA ARG A 751 -6.12 -18.11 30.11
C ARG A 751 -6.01 -17.38 28.76
N ASN A 752 -6.93 -16.46 28.50
CA ASN A 752 -7.00 -15.70 27.23
C ASN A 752 -5.76 -14.82 26.99
N GLU A 753 -5.20 -14.25 28.06
CA GLU A 753 -3.95 -13.48 28.06
C GLU A 753 -2.77 -14.31 27.54
N TYR A 754 -2.70 -15.59 27.91
CA TYR A 754 -1.64 -16.49 27.47
C TYR A 754 -1.76 -16.78 25.96
N ILE A 755 -2.95 -17.13 25.47
CA ILE A 755 -3.20 -17.33 24.03
C ILE A 755 -2.83 -16.11 23.20
N ARG A 756 -3.20 -14.92 23.68
CA ARG A 756 -2.83 -13.63 23.07
C ARG A 756 -1.32 -13.38 23.11
N GLY A 757 -0.65 -13.68 24.24
CA GLY A 757 0.80 -13.60 24.39
C GLY A 757 1.54 -14.50 23.40
N THR A 758 1.20 -15.79 23.38
CA THR A 758 1.80 -16.84 22.53
C THR A 758 1.63 -16.56 21.03
N ALA A 759 0.53 -15.92 20.62
CA ALA A 759 0.33 -15.43 19.25
C ALA A 759 0.95 -14.03 18.99
N HIS A 760 1.41 -13.31 20.02
CA HIS A 760 1.78 -11.89 19.98
C HIS A 760 0.64 -10.98 19.46
N VAL A 761 -0.59 -11.23 19.90
CA VAL A 761 -1.82 -10.58 19.46
C VAL A 761 -2.42 -9.78 20.62
N GLY A 762 -2.19 -8.45 20.65
CA GLY A 762 -2.87 -7.55 21.60
C GLY A 762 -4.38 -7.47 21.33
N ARG A 763 -5.20 -7.10 22.33
CA ARG A 763 -6.67 -7.17 22.28
C ARG A 763 -7.30 -6.39 21.12
N LEU A 764 -8.43 -6.87 20.60
CA LEU A 764 -9.09 -6.25 19.45
C LEU A 764 -9.67 -4.86 19.78
N GLY A 765 -10.24 -4.67 20.98
CA GLY A 765 -10.76 -3.38 21.44
C GLY A 765 -9.69 -2.27 21.47
N ASP A 766 -8.50 -2.59 21.98
CA ASP A 766 -7.34 -1.68 21.95
C ASP A 766 -6.96 -1.30 20.51
N LYS A 767 -7.13 -2.21 19.55
CA LYS A 767 -6.85 -1.94 18.14
C LYS A 767 -7.93 -1.11 17.44
N VAL A 768 -9.20 -1.16 17.90
CA VAL A 768 -10.23 -0.19 17.48
C VAL A 768 -9.89 1.20 18.03
N ARG A 769 -9.53 1.32 19.32
CA ARG A 769 -9.08 2.58 19.93
C ARG A 769 -7.87 3.17 19.20
N GLU A 770 -6.83 2.37 18.93
CA GLU A 770 -5.68 2.80 18.13
C GLU A 770 -6.05 3.23 16.70
N ALA A 771 -7.01 2.56 16.06
CA ALA A 771 -7.45 2.93 14.71
C ALA A 771 -8.16 4.28 14.71
N ARG A 772 -9.07 4.51 15.69
CA ARG A 772 -9.73 5.80 15.90
C ARG A 772 -8.73 6.92 16.16
N LEU A 773 -7.76 6.73 17.05
CA LEU A 773 -6.73 7.74 17.32
C LEU A 773 -5.84 8.02 16.10
N ARG A 774 -5.52 7.01 15.29
CA ARG A 774 -4.77 7.21 14.03
C ARG A 774 -5.57 7.98 12.98
N TRP A 775 -6.86 7.70 12.85
CA TRP A 775 -7.76 8.43 11.96
C TRP A 775 -8.00 9.87 12.46
N PHE A 776 -8.26 10.07 13.75
CA PHE A 776 -8.34 11.40 14.38
C PHE A 776 -7.07 12.23 14.17
N GLY A 777 -5.88 11.64 14.32
CA GLY A 777 -4.64 12.32 13.99
C GLY A 777 -4.47 12.65 12.50
N HIS A 778 -5.07 11.88 11.59
CA HIS A 778 -5.10 12.18 10.14
C HIS A 778 -6.09 13.31 9.80
N VAL A 779 -7.21 13.32 10.50
CA VAL A 779 -8.24 14.38 10.56
C VAL A 779 -7.62 15.71 11.02
N GLN A 780 -6.91 15.74 12.16
CA GLN A 780 -6.24 16.95 12.70
C GLN A 780 -5.11 17.52 11.84
N ARG A 781 -4.55 16.76 10.89
CA ARG A 781 -3.46 17.24 9.98
C ARG A 781 -3.99 17.89 8.69
N ARG A 782 -5.27 18.22 8.64
CA ARG A 782 -5.90 18.95 7.52
C ARG A 782 -6.05 20.42 7.90
N GLU A 783 -5.97 21.32 6.92
CA GLU A 783 -6.21 22.74 7.15
C GLU A 783 -7.69 23.00 7.47
N THR A 784 -7.89 23.30 8.75
CA THR A 784 -8.78 24.31 9.36
C THR A 784 -10.26 24.46 8.97
N SER A 785 -10.69 24.25 7.72
CA SER A 785 -12.07 24.54 7.28
C SER A 785 -13.08 23.50 7.79
N TRP A 786 -13.23 22.38 7.06
CA TRP A 786 -14.40 21.50 7.24
C TRP A 786 -14.55 20.93 8.66
N LEU A 787 -13.47 20.47 9.29
CA LEU A 787 -13.52 19.80 10.59
C LEU A 787 -13.76 20.72 11.78
N LYS A 788 -13.42 22.02 11.71
CA LYS A 788 -13.69 22.91 12.84
C LYS A 788 -15.20 23.13 13.03
N LYS A 789 -15.98 23.20 11.94
CA LYS A 789 -17.46 23.16 11.98
C LYS A 789 -17.98 21.90 12.71
N TRP A 790 -17.33 20.74 12.53
CA TRP A 790 -17.75 19.46 13.13
C TRP A 790 -17.27 19.25 14.57
N GLN A 791 -16.11 19.78 14.95
CA GLN A 791 -15.58 19.63 16.32
C GLN A 791 -16.43 20.36 17.36
N THR A 792 -17.03 21.51 17.01
CA THR A 792 -18.01 22.21 17.87
C THR A 792 -19.33 21.47 18.02
N LEU A 793 -19.69 20.59 17.07
CA LEU A 793 -20.86 19.71 17.17
C LEU A 793 -20.57 18.38 17.89
N SER A 794 -19.29 17.99 18.03
CA SER A 794 -18.88 16.70 18.61
C SER A 794 -18.34 16.82 20.04
N THR A 795 -18.69 17.85 20.81
CA THR A 795 -18.15 18.11 22.16
C THR A 795 -18.44 17.00 23.17
N ASN A 796 -19.44 16.14 22.91
CA ASN A 796 -19.71 14.91 23.68
C ASN A 796 -18.68 13.77 23.47
N PHE A 797 -17.67 13.92 22.60
CA PHE A 797 -16.55 12.96 22.50
C PHE A 797 -15.41 13.20 23.52
N SER A 798 -15.61 14.10 24.48
CA SER A 798 -14.63 14.45 25.52
C SER A 798 -15.03 13.89 26.88
N TYR A 799 -14.16 13.06 27.47
CA TYR A 799 -14.20 12.57 28.87
C TYR A 799 -15.45 11.82 29.32
N ASN A 800 -15.43 10.49 29.19
CA ASN A 800 -15.77 9.54 30.27
C ASN A 800 -15.56 8.06 29.84
N TYR A 801 -14.31 7.62 29.61
CA TYR A 801 -13.86 6.21 29.72
C TYR A 801 -12.33 6.08 29.76
#